data_AF-A0A8C2FBV3-F1
#
_entry.id   AF-A0A8C2FBV3-F1
#
_cell.length_a   1.000
_cell.length_b   1.000
_cell.length_c   1.000
_cell.angle_alpha   90.00
_cell.angle_beta   90.00
_cell.angle_gamma   90.00
#
_symmetry.space_group_name_H-M   'P 1'
#
loop_
_entity.id
_entity.type
_entity.pdbx_description
1 polymer ?
#
loop_
_entity_poly.entity_id
_entity_poly.type
_entity_poly.pdbx_seq_one_letter_code
_entity_poly.pdbx_strand_id
1 'polypeptide(L)'
;MCLLYLFYLYSLAPRGKRGWKTFYAVLKGMILYLQKDEFKPEKALSEDDLKNAISVHHALAIKAMDYEKKPNVLKLKTADWRVFLFQAQSPEEMESWIRIINSVAAMFSAPSFPAAIGSQKKFSRPLLPATTTRMSQEEQLKSHEAKLKHVSTELAEHRSYPPDKKVKAKEIDEYRLKEHYLEFEESRYEMYVKLLKEGVKELLTARDGDAALKKSQSSPSLNQESQPAAAKVKRNTSERKDYRPETPKVIEQLGQFEQNTLRQQLTHTQVQDPVIVWWSPLTGELGRLGECGHNRCFFTVNKSYHSHPHTKAFLFYGTDFSIESLPLPRHEQHQWALFHEESPKNNYKLFHEPVITLFNHTATFSRRSHLPLTTQHLEGLSALSTQTHLLPLSYKNQLRRTLAPVAYIQSDCDPPSDRDVYVQELMQHIQVDSYGQCLHNKDLPPHLRDSTAMDDQDFYQILAQYKFILAFENAVCDDYITEKLWRPLKLGVVPVYFGAPNVRMWLPDNRSAVVVKPNEPPKKLAQYLKRLDKNDGEYLKYLEWKQKREISNMNLVTELKERPWGVQDIGQDSFIDAFECMVCNRVWENIHRQEKKLPSKVWRAEESHLTCPPPKLFEFAVSPSSSLRQIWRASYEQSRREARALGLMLRRNRNFTVTQFWREVFTD
;
A
#
# COMPACT_ATOMS: atom_id res chain seq x y z
N MET A 1 8.26 2.96 25.84
CA MET A 1 9.49 3.65 26.29
C MET A 1 9.81 4.77 25.32
N CYS A 2 10.09 5.98 25.81
CA CYS A 2 10.77 7.03 25.05
C CYS A 2 12.25 7.03 25.47
N LEU A 3 13.16 6.75 24.55
CA LEU A 3 14.59 7.01 24.72
C LEU A 3 14.98 8.18 23.82
N LEU A 4 15.95 8.98 24.26
CA LEU A 4 16.08 10.38 23.85
C LEU A 4 17.50 10.89 23.87
N TYR A 5 18.14 10.88 22.70
CA TYR A 5 19.44 11.52 22.53
C TYR A 5 19.62 12.16 21.16
N LEU A 6 20.72 12.89 21.07
CA LEU A 6 21.02 13.90 20.09
C LEU A 6 21.64 13.28 18.83
N PHE A 7 20.81 12.95 17.86
CA PHE A 7 21.24 12.37 16.60
C PHE A 7 21.62 13.42 15.58
N TYR A 8 22.80 13.25 15.00
CA TYR A 8 23.10 13.86 13.72
C TYR A 8 22.61 12.96 12.59
N LEU A 9 21.74 13.44 11.69
CA LEU A 9 21.27 12.68 10.51
C LEU A 9 22.07 13.04 9.25
N TYR A 10 22.52 12.02 8.50
CA TYR A 10 23.05 12.17 7.14
C TYR A 10 22.21 11.33 6.16
N SER A 11 21.50 12.01 5.25
CA SER A 11 20.77 11.37 4.14
C SER A 11 21.59 11.41 2.85
N LEU A 12 21.58 10.33 2.07
CA LEU A 12 22.29 10.18 0.79
C LEU A 12 21.62 10.95 -0.37
N ALA A 13 21.42 12.26 -0.21
CA ALA A 13 20.99 13.17 -1.28
C ALA A 13 22.12 13.43 -2.32
N PRO A 14 21.87 14.10 -3.46
CA PRO A 14 22.92 14.48 -4.41
C PRO A 14 24.02 15.38 -3.81
N ARG A 15 25.21 15.42 -4.45
CA ARG A 15 26.34 16.27 -4.02
C ARG A 15 25.90 17.74 -3.96
N GLY A 16 26.02 18.39 -2.79
CA GLY A 16 25.78 19.83 -2.60
C GLY A 16 24.92 20.22 -1.39
N LYS A 17 24.01 19.35 -0.92
CA LYS A 17 23.12 19.64 0.25
C LYS A 17 23.31 18.70 1.45
N ARG A 18 24.44 17.98 1.51
CA ARG A 18 24.72 16.98 2.55
C ARG A 18 25.35 17.63 3.78
N GLY A 19 24.57 17.77 4.86
CA GLY A 19 25.04 18.31 6.14
C GLY A 19 24.44 17.53 7.29
N TRP A 20 25.23 17.32 8.34
CA TRP A 20 24.78 16.72 9.58
C TRP A 20 23.83 17.66 10.31
N LYS A 21 22.63 17.19 10.67
CA LYS A 21 21.61 17.96 11.37
C LYS A 21 21.23 17.30 12.68
N THR A 22 21.16 18.09 13.74
CA THR A 22 20.84 17.69 15.11
C THR A 22 19.34 17.41 15.29
N PHE A 23 18.99 16.30 15.92
CA PHE A 23 17.63 15.89 16.27
C PHE A 23 17.60 15.17 17.62
N TYR A 24 16.47 15.25 18.34
CA TYR A 24 16.14 14.29 19.40
C TYR A 24 15.38 13.13 18.78
N ALA A 25 15.96 11.93 18.74
CA ALA A 25 15.23 10.76 18.23
C ALA A 25 14.46 10.04 19.34
N VAL A 26 13.26 9.57 19.02
CA VAL A 26 12.40 8.77 19.90
C VAL A 26 11.85 7.57 19.12
N LEU A 27 12.17 6.35 19.54
CA LEU A 27 11.58 5.14 18.97
C LEU A 27 10.27 4.79 19.69
N LYS A 28 9.13 4.86 19.00
CA LYS A 28 7.83 4.37 19.52
C LYS A 28 7.25 3.35 18.53
N GLY A 29 7.05 2.11 18.99
CA GLY A 29 6.73 1.00 18.10
C GLY A 29 7.82 0.82 17.04
N MET A 30 7.44 0.64 15.78
CA MET A 30 8.38 0.57 14.66
C MET A 30 8.67 1.93 13.99
N ILE A 31 8.42 3.06 14.66
CA ILE A 31 8.67 4.40 14.11
C ILE A 31 9.69 5.16 14.97
N LEU A 32 10.80 5.56 14.35
CA LEU A 32 11.82 6.44 14.90
C LEU A 32 11.48 7.89 14.52
N TYR A 33 10.92 8.64 15.47
CA TYR A 33 10.58 10.06 15.31
C TYR A 33 11.83 10.91 15.51
N LEU A 34 12.10 11.88 14.64
CA LEU A 34 13.24 12.80 14.74
C LEU A 34 12.75 14.23 14.99
N GLN A 35 12.82 14.68 16.24
CA GLN A 35 12.33 15.99 16.68
C GLN A 35 13.44 17.04 16.62
N LYS A 36 13.12 18.29 16.23
CA LYS A 36 14.12 19.37 16.09
C LYS A 36 14.27 20.24 17.34
N ASP A 37 13.19 20.39 18.12
CA ASP A 37 13.12 21.27 19.31
C ASP A 37 13.27 20.47 20.62
N GLU A 38 13.32 21.17 21.76
CA GLU A 38 13.36 20.55 23.10
C GLU A 38 12.27 19.47 23.27
N PHE A 39 12.69 18.23 23.56
CA PHE A 39 11.78 17.15 23.88
C PHE A 39 10.94 17.46 25.13
N LYS A 40 9.63 17.29 25.01
CA LYS A 40 8.67 17.38 26.13
C LYS A 40 7.77 16.13 26.10
N PRO A 41 7.77 15.27 27.13
CA PRO A 41 7.10 13.96 27.08
C PRO A 41 5.58 14.05 26.91
N GLU A 42 4.96 15.13 27.39
CA GLU A 42 3.52 15.38 27.31
C GLU A 42 3.10 16.18 26.06
N LYS A 43 4.04 16.65 25.23
CA LYS A 43 3.72 17.41 24.02
C LYS A 43 3.35 16.44 22.89
N ALA A 44 2.20 16.67 22.27
CA ALA A 44 1.81 15.97 21.04
C ALA A 44 2.87 16.19 19.93
N LEU A 45 3.09 15.16 19.10
CA LEU A 45 3.99 15.25 17.94
C LEU A 45 3.51 16.33 16.98
N SER A 46 4.40 17.22 16.54
CA SER A 46 4.05 18.22 15.54
C SER A 46 4.04 17.62 14.13
N GLU A 47 3.36 18.27 13.17
CA GLU A 47 3.42 17.86 11.76
C GLU A 47 4.86 17.80 11.22
N ASP A 48 5.75 18.65 11.74
CA ASP A 48 7.16 18.66 11.35
C ASP A 48 7.98 17.53 11.97
N ASP A 49 7.55 16.96 13.10
CA ASP A 49 8.14 15.73 13.67
C ASP A 49 7.69 14.50 12.88
N LEU A 50 6.42 14.49 12.43
CA LEU A 50 5.88 13.43 11.55
C LEU A 50 6.59 13.39 10.20
N LYS A 51 6.94 14.56 9.62
CA LYS A 51 7.72 14.64 8.36
C LYS A 51 9.14 14.06 8.46
N ASN A 52 9.74 14.00 9.65
CA ASN A 52 11.07 13.40 9.86
C ASN A 52 11.00 11.97 10.42
N ALA A 53 9.81 11.36 10.51
CA ALA A 53 9.65 10.02 11.04
C ALA A 53 10.23 8.95 10.09
N ILE A 54 11.01 8.03 10.63
CA ILE A 54 11.62 6.92 9.90
C ILE A 54 11.01 5.62 10.39
N SER A 55 10.39 4.84 9.49
CA SER A 55 9.91 3.52 9.84
C SER A 55 11.06 2.51 9.86
N VAL A 56 11.17 1.73 10.94
CA VAL A 56 12.24 0.75 11.17
C VAL A 56 11.80 -0.71 10.92
N HIS A 57 10.61 -0.92 10.32
CA HIS A 57 10.22 -2.24 9.80
C HIS A 57 11.29 -2.76 8.84
N HIS A 58 11.68 -4.02 9.00
CA HIS A 58 12.76 -4.71 8.28
C HIS A 58 14.09 -3.93 8.18
N ALA A 59 14.33 -2.97 9.08
CA ALA A 59 15.56 -2.19 9.05
C ALA A 59 16.74 -2.96 9.66
N LEU A 60 17.94 -2.65 9.20
CA LEU A 60 19.19 -3.12 9.78
C LEU A 60 20.05 -1.92 10.16
N ALA A 61 20.34 -1.80 11.45
CA ALA A 61 21.35 -0.91 12.00
C ALA A 61 22.68 -1.67 12.18
N ILE A 62 23.78 -1.08 11.71
CA ILE A 62 25.15 -1.60 11.91
C ILE A 62 26.11 -0.45 12.16
N LYS A 63 27.30 -0.74 12.70
CA LYS A 63 28.40 0.22 12.77
C LYS A 63 28.85 0.62 11.35
N ALA A 64 29.05 1.92 11.10
CA ALA A 64 29.44 2.43 9.78
C ALA A 64 30.95 2.29 9.55
N MET A 65 31.41 1.07 9.26
CA MET A 65 32.83 0.77 8.98
C MET A 65 33.36 1.49 7.72
N ASP A 66 32.46 1.91 6.83
CA ASP A 66 32.72 2.66 5.59
C ASP A 66 32.69 4.19 5.77
N TYR A 67 32.63 4.70 7.01
CA TYR A 67 32.55 6.12 7.31
C TYR A 67 33.49 6.56 8.44
N GLU A 68 34.64 7.15 8.08
CA GLU A 68 35.71 7.52 9.02
C GLU A 68 35.63 8.97 9.53
N LYS A 69 34.80 9.83 8.91
CA LYS A 69 34.86 11.29 9.15
C LYS A 69 34.33 11.75 10.52
N LYS A 70 33.65 10.88 11.26
CA LYS A 70 33.16 11.11 12.63
C LYS A 70 33.19 9.77 13.39
N PRO A 71 33.54 9.77 14.68
CA PRO A 71 33.42 8.58 15.53
C PRO A 71 31.95 8.28 15.84
N ASN A 72 31.70 7.06 16.32
CA ASN A 72 30.41 6.62 16.88
C ASN A 72 29.23 6.75 15.90
N VAL A 73 29.48 6.43 14.62
CA VAL A 73 28.46 6.47 13.56
C VAL A 73 27.87 5.08 13.33
N LEU A 74 26.56 4.94 13.53
CA LEU A 74 25.78 3.81 13.03
C LEU A 74 25.14 4.15 11.67
N LYS A 75 25.00 3.12 10.84
CA LYS A 75 24.33 3.14 9.53
C LYS A 75 23.03 2.36 9.67
N LEU A 76 21.90 3.05 9.53
CA LEU A 76 20.57 2.46 9.44
C LEU A 76 20.19 2.32 7.97
N LYS A 77 19.84 1.10 7.54
CA LYS A 77 19.27 0.83 6.21
C LYS A 77 17.85 0.28 6.39
N THR A 78 16.87 0.94 5.78
CA THR A 78 15.42 0.64 5.94
C THR A 78 14.90 -0.33 4.87
N ALA A 79 13.67 -0.83 5.04
CA ALA A 79 13.01 -1.75 4.11
C ALA A 79 12.98 -1.26 2.64
N ASP A 80 12.80 0.05 2.46
CA ASP A 80 12.80 0.76 1.18
C ASP A 80 14.22 1.12 0.68
N TRP A 81 15.25 0.51 1.28
CA TRP A 81 16.66 0.66 0.91
C TRP A 81 17.26 2.07 1.09
N ARG A 82 16.55 3.01 1.72
CA ARG A 82 17.16 4.28 2.17
C ARG A 82 18.24 3.99 3.22
N VAL A 83 19.28 4.82 3.22
CA VAL A 83 20.41 4.71 4.16
C VAL A 83 20.59 6.04 4.88
N PHE A 84 20.61 5.96 6.20
CA PHE A 84 20.82 7.07 7.11
C PHE A 84 22.07 6.80 7.95
N LEU A 85 22.97 7.78 8.06
CA LEU A 85 24.01 7.75 9.08
C LEU A 85 23.56 8.56 10.30
N PHE A 86 23.89 8.03 11.47
CA PHE A 86 23.49 8.52 12.77
C PHE A 86 24.72 8.56 13.67
N GLN A 87 25.12 9.76 14.12
CA GLN A 87 26.19 9.89 15.11
C GLN A 87 25.61 9.85 16.53
N ALA A 88 26.11 8.93 17.37
CA ALA A 88 25.86 8.89 18.81
C ALA A 88 26.97 9.60 19.60
N GLN A 89 26.74 9.88 20.89
CA GLN A 89 27.69 10.60 21.74
C GLN A 89 28.86 9.70 22.16
N SER A 90 28.61 8.42 22.44
CA SER A 90 29.63 7.44 22.83
C SER A 90 29.53 6.12 22.03
N PRO A 91 30.57 5.27 22.03
CA PRO A 91 30.50 3.93 21.45
C PRO A 91 29.39 3.07 22.07
N GLU A 92 29.21 3.16 23.39
CA GLU A 92 28.22 2.38 24.14
C GLU A 92 26.78 2.81 23.78
N GLU A 93 26.57 4.12 23.57
CA GLU A 93 25.29 4.63 23.09
C GLU A 93 25.00 4.17 21.65
N MET A 94 26.02 4.17 20.77
CA MET A 94 25.89 3.67 19.40
C MET A 94 25.49 2.18 19.37
N GLU A 95 26.17 1.32 20.13
CA GLU A 95 25.86 -0.10 20.23
C GLU A 95 24.48 -0.35 20.87
N SER A 96 24.11 0.46 21.87
CA SER A 96 22.76 0.43 22.46
C SER A 96 21.67 0.72 21.43
N TRP A 97 21.84 1.78 20.61
CA TRP A 97 20.88 2.10 19.54
C TRP A 97 20.84 1.04 18.43
N ILE A 98 21.98 0.50 18.02
CA ILE A 98 22.06 -0.65 17.09
C ILE A 98 21.23 -1.81 17.64
N ARG A 99 21.46 -2.19 18.91
CA ARG A 99 20.74 -3.29 19.58
C ARG A 99 19.24 -3.02 19.67
N ILE A 100 18.84 -1.81 20.09
CA ILE A 100 17.43 -1.43 20.28
C ILE A 100 16.67 -1.45 18.95
N ILE A 101 17.20 -0.80 17.91
CA ILE A 101 16.53 -0.72 16.60
C ILE A 101 16.41 -2.12 15.98
N ASN A 102 17.49 -2.90 15.99
CA ASN A 102 17.46 -4.25 15.46
C ASN A 102 16.57 -5.19 16.29
N SER A 103 16.48 -5.02 17.61
CA SER A 103 15.56 -5.82 18.44
C SER A 103 14.10 -5.50 18.11
N VAL A 104 13.75 -4.22 17.99
CA VAL A 104 12.41 -3.79 17.57
C VAL A 104 12.08 -4.31 16.17
N ALA A 105 13.01 -4.19 15.21
CA ALA A 105 12.80 -4.71 13.87
C ALA A 105 12.68 -6.24 13.85
N ALA A 106 13.52 -6.97 14.58
CA ALA A 106 13.47 -8.43 14.68
C ALA A 106 12.17 -8.93 15.33
N MET A 107 11.75 -8.31 16.44
CA MET A 107 10.56 -8.68 17.20
C MET A 107 9.25 -8.30 16.51
N PHE A 108 9.22 -7.18 15.77
CA PHE A 108 7.95 -6.61 15.29
C PHE A 108 7.78 -6.55 13.77
N SER A 109 8.80 -6.78 12.93
CA SER A 109 8.58 -6.81 11.47
C SER A 109 7.78 -8.05 11.07
N ALA A 110 6.67 -7.87 10.36
CA ALA A 110 5.90 -8.99 9.80
C ALA A 110 6.73 -9.81 8.77
N PRO A 111 6.34 -11.06 8.45
CA PRO A 111 6.97 -11.81 7.37
C PRO A 111 6.91 -11.08 6.03
N SER A 112 7.94 -11.23 5.19
CA SER A 112 7.90 -10.74 3.82
C SER A 112 6.82 -11.48 3.01
N PHE A 113 6.20 -10.78 2.06
CA PHE A 113 5.23 -11.42 1.17
C PHE A 113 5.90 -12.57 0.41
N PRO A 114 5.20 -13.71 0.19
CA PRO A 114 5.72 -14.76 -0.67
C PRO A 114 5.98 -14.20 -2.07
N ALA A 115 7.11 -14.55 -2.67
CA ALA A 115 7.43 -14.13 -4.03
C ALA A 115 6.34 -14.62 -4.99
N ALA A 116 5.86 -13.74 -5.88
CA ALA A 116 4.81 -14.06 -6.83
C ALA A 116 5.22 -15.27 -7.69
N ILE A 117 4.44 -16.35 -7.64
CA ILE A 117 4.70 -17.59 -8.38
C ILE A 117 4.25 -17.38 -9.83
N GLY A 118 5.08 -16.67 -10.61
CA GLY A 118 4.78 -16.33 -12.00
C GLY A 118 5.95 -15.65 -12.74
N SER A 119 6.70 -16.43 -13.52
CA SER A 119 7.51 -15.98 -14.67
C SER A 119 8.42 -14.73 -14.50
N GLN A 120 8.99 -14.48 -13.30
CA GLN A 120 10.03 -13.47 -13.14
C GLN A 120 11.37 -13.97 -13.73
N LYS A 121 11.62 -13.67 -15.02
CA LYS A 121 12.95 -13.85 -15.65
C LYS A 121 14.00 -12.83 -15.17
N LYS A 122 13.63 -11.94 -14.24
CA LYS A 122 14.48 -10.86 -13.72
C LYS A 122 14.34 -10.76 -12.21
N PHE A 123 15.41 -10.32 -11.56
CA PHE A 123 15.40 -10.08 -10.13
C PHE A 123 14.61 -8.81 -9.78
N SER A 124 13.63 -8.94 -8.89
CA SER A 124 12.92 -7.84 -8.23
C SER A 124 13.00 -8.04 -6.72
N ARG A 125 13.23 -6.96 -5.95
CA ARG A 125 13.22 -7.03 -4.49
C ARG A 125 11.82 -7.40 -3.98
N PRO A 126 11.67 -8.33 -3.03
CA PRO A 126 10.40 -8.61 -2.38
C PRO A 126 9.83 -7.36 -1.69
N LEU A 127 8.50 -7.26 -1.68
CA LEU A 127 7.80 -6.25 -0.89
C LEU A 127 7.86 -6.64 0.59
N LEU A 128 8.19 -5.68 1.44
CA LEU A 128 8.34 -5.85 2.88
C LEU A 128 7.25 -5.03 3.60
N PRO A 129 6.29 -5.67 4.30
CA PRO A 129 5.17 -4.96 4.89
C PRO A 129 5.57 -4.12 6.11
N ALA A 130 5.01 -2.92 6.22
CA ALA A 130 5.21 -2.04 7.38
C ALA A 130 4.35 -2.42 8.61
N THR A 131 3.56 -3.50 8.52
CA THR A 131 2.69 -4.01 9.58
C THR A 131 3.48 -4.73 10.67
N THR A 132 2.99 -4.69 11.92
CA THR A 132 3.57 -5.47 13.00
C THR A 132 3.31 -6.98 12.83
N THR A 133 4.30 -7.81 13.13
CA THR A 133 4.14 -9.26 13.17
C THR A 133 3.11 -9.66 14.22
N ARG A 134 2.41 -10.75 13.95
CA ARG A 134 1.46 -11.38 14.89
C ARG A 134 2.01 -12.68 15.49
N MET A 135 3.23 -13.06 15.11
CA MET A 135 3.91 -14.27 15.56
C MET A 135 4.43 -14.08 16.99
N SER A 136 4.45 -15.15 17.78
CA SER A 136 5.16 -15.17 19.07
C SER A 136 6.67 -15.04 18.86
N GLN A 137 7.42 -14.68 19.91
CA GLN A 137 8.88 -14.52 19.80
C GLN A 137 9.59 -15.81 19.34
N GLU A 138 9.09 -16.99 19.72
CA GLU A 138 9.65 -18.28 19.31
C GLU A 138 9.37 -18.59 17.83
N GLU A 139 8.15 -18.30 17.35
CA GLU A 139 7.80 -18.46 15.94
C GLU A 139 8.52 -17.44 15.05
N GLN A 140 8.63 -16.20 15.51
CA GLN A 140 9.38 -15.13 14.85
C GLN A 140 10.86 -15.52 14.73
N LEU A 141 11.45 -16.13 15.77
CA LEU A 141 12.80 -16.71 15.71
C LEU A 141 12.89 -17.82 14.67
N LYS A 142 12.02 -18.84 14.73
CA LYS A 142 11.99 -19.94 13.75
C LYS A 142 11.81 -19.45 12.30
N SER A 143 11.01 -18.41 12.10
CA SER A 143 10.79 -17.74 10.81
C SER A 143 12.07 -17.08 10.30
N HIS A 144 12.77 -16.32 11.15
CA HIS A 144 14.04 -15.69 10.80
C HIS A 144 15.16 -16.71 10.58
N GLU A 145 15.20 -17.82 11.32
CA GLU A 145 16.13 -18.94 11.07
C GLU A 145 15.89 -19.61 9.72
N ALA A 146 14.62 -19.87 9.39
CA ALA A 146 14.24 -20.43 8.09
C ALA A 146 14.59 -19.48 6.94
N LYS A 147 14.40 -18.16 7.12
CA LYS A 147 14.79 -17.16 6.12
C LYS A 147 16.30 -16.95 6.01
N LEU A 148 17.05 -16.97 7.12
CA LEU A 148 18.52 -16.96 7.08
C LEU A 148 19.03 -18.14 6.24
N LYS A 149 18.60 -19.37 6.57
CA LYS A 149 18.99 -20.59 5.84
C LYS A 149 18.66 -20.50 4.34
N HIS A 150 17.47 -19.99 4.00
CA HIS A 150 17.04 -19.83 2.62
C HIS A 150 17.87 -18.79 1.86
N VAL A 151 18.10 -17.61 2.43
CA VAL A 151 18.88 -16.52 1.81
C VAL A 151 20.35 -16.92 1.64
N SER A 152 20.96 -17.56 2.64
CA SER A 152 22.34 -18.08 2.53
C SER A 152 22.47 -19.15 1.44
N THR A 153 21.44 -20.00 1.27
CA THR A 153 21.41 -20.98 0.18
C THR A 153 21.29 -20.28 -1.19
N GLU A 154 20.38 -19.33 -1.33
CA GLU A 154 20.20 -18.58 -2.58
C GLU A 154 21.44 -17.73 -2.94
N LEU A 155 22.15 -17.17 -1.95
CA LEU A 155 23.40 -16.43 -2.15
C LEU A 155 24.54 -17.35 -2.61
N ALA A 156 24.65 -18.55 -2.02
CA ALA A 156 25.63 -19.54 -2.44
C ALA A 156 25.35 -20.05 -3.87
N GLU A 157 24.09 -20.33 -4.19
CA GLU A 157 23.65 -20.68 -5.56
C GLU A 157 23.95 -19.56 -6.55
N HIS A 158 23.57 -18.31 -6.23
CA HIS A 158 23.82 -17.13 -7.07
C HIS A 158 25.31 -16.96 -7.37
N ARG A 159 26.17 -17.05 -6.35
CA ARG A 159 27.63 -16.97 -6.49
C ARG A 159 28.27 -18.14 -7.25
N SER A 160 27.58 -19.28 -7.35
CA SER A 160 28.07 -20.44 -8.14
C SER A 160 27.90 -20.29 -9.65
N TYR A 161 27.09 -19.33 -10.12
CA TYR A 161 26.84 -19.04 -11.54
C TYR A 161 27.17 -17.58 -11.92
N PRO A 162 28.44 -17.13 -11.81
CA PRO A 162 28.83 -15.77 -12.20
C PRO A 162 28.70 -15.57 -13.73
N PRO A 163 28.27 -14.38 -14.20
CA PRO A 163 28.13 -14.09 -15.63
C PRO A 163 29.49 -14.05 -16.34
N ASP A 164 29.56 -14.62 -17.55
CA ASP A 164 30.77 -14.62 -18.36
C ASP A 164 31.19 -13.19 -18.78
N LYS A 165 32.50 -12.96 -18.93
CA LYS A 165 33.10 -11.65 -19.23
C LYS A 165 32.67 -11.05 -20.58
N LYS A 166 31.98 -11.82 -21.42
CA LYS A 166 31.45 -11.41 -22.74
C LYS A 166 29.96 -11.03 -22.71
N VAL A 167 29.31 -11.12 -21.56
CA VAL A 167 27.87 -10.85 -21.38
C VAL A 167 27.58 -9.34 -21.41
N LYS A 168 26.35 -8.96 -21.79
CA LYS A 168 25.90 -7.55 -21.84
C LYS A 168 25.96 -6.91 -20.46
N ALA A 169 26.44 -5.67 -20.37
CA ALA A 169 26.59 -4.93 -19.11
C ALA A 169 25.33 -4.95 -18.21
N LYS A 170 24.14 -4.87 -18.81
CA LYS A 170 22.86 -4.93 -18.09
C LYS A 170 22.65 -6.21 -17.27
N GLU A 171 23.09 -7.35 -17.78
CA GLU A 171 22.95 -8.64 -17.08
C GLU A 171 23.98 -8.76 -15.94
N ILE A 172 25.15 -8.13 -16.08
CA ILE A 172 26.16 -7.99 -15.02
C ILE A 172 25.63 -7.08 -13.89
N ASP A 173 24.94 -5.99 -14.23
CA ASP A 173 24.33 -5.10 -13.25
C ASP A 173 23.11 -5.75 -12.55
N GLU A 174 22.28 -6.51 -13.27
CA GLU A 174 21.20 -7.32 -12.69
C GLU A 174 21.76 -8.40 -11.73
N TYR A 175 22.87 -9.07 -12.07
CA TYR A 175 23.57 -10.02 -11.19
C TYR A 175 24.08 -9.35 -9.90
N ARG A 176 24.78 -8.21 -10.01
CA ARG A 176 25.31 -7.45 -8.86
C ARG A 176 24.19 -6.92 -7.95
N LEU A 177 23.07 -6.51 -8.53
CA LEU A 177 21.92 -6.01 -7.77
C LEU A 177 21.28 -7.13 -6.94
N LYS A 178 21.20 -8.36 -7.48
CA LYS A 178 20.73 -9.53 -6.75
C LYS A 178 21.71 -9.96 -5.65
N GLU A 179 23.00 -10.03 -5.96
CA GLU A 179 24.06 -10.37 -4.98
C GLU A 179 24.02 -9.42 -3.78
N HIS A 180 24.04 -8.11 -4.04
CA HIS A 180 24.03 -7.09 -2.98
C HIS A 180 22.72 -7.08 -2.16
N TYR A 181 21.59 -7.54 -2.73
CA TYR A 181 20.36 -7.77 -1.98
C TYR A 181 20.49 -8.95 -1.03
N LEU A 182 20.98 -10.10 -1.52
CA LEU A 182 21.09 -11.32 -0.74
C LEU A 182 22.11 -11.18 0.42
N GLU A 183 23.25 -10.53 0.18
CA GLU A 183 24.24 -10.19 1.23
C GLU A 183 23.63 -9.35 2.36
N PHE A 184 22.78 -8.37 2.01
CA PHE A 184 22.13 -7.51 2.98
C PHE A 184 21.07 -8.27 3.80
N GLU A 185 20.28 -9.12 3.15
CA GLU A 185 19.25 -9.93 3.82
C GLU A 185 19.87 -11.00 4.72
N GLU A 186 20.96 -11.64 4.30
CA GLU A 186 21.73 -12.58 5.13
C GLU A 186 22.19 -11.89 6.42
N SER A 187 22.88 -10.75 6.28
CA SER A 187 23.32 -9.91 7.41
C SER A 187 22.17 -9.48 8.32
N ARG A 188 20.99 -9.19 7.75
CA ARG A 188 19.80 -8.77 8.49
C ARG A 188 19.20 -9.92 9.30
N TYR A 189 19.00 -11.08 8.69
CA TYR A 189 18.43 -12.23 9.37
C TYR A 189 19.40 -12.85 10.38
N GLU A 190 20.71 -12.83 10.13
CA GLU A 190 21.74 -13.24 11.11
C GLU A 190 21.64 -12.40 12.40
N MET A 191 21.61 -11.06 12.26
CA MET A 191 21.43 -10.14 13.39
C MET A 191 20.11 -10.38 14.13
N TYR A 192 19.01 -10.60 13.41
CA TYR A 192 17.70 -10.84 14.03
C TYR A 192 17.65 -12.18 14.79
N VAL A 193 18.17 -13.26 14.20
CA VAL A 193 18.26 -14.58 14.85
C VAL A 193 19.11 -14.50 16.11
N LYS A 194 20.26 -13.82 16.05
CA LYS A 194 21.13 -13.59 17.21
C LYS A 194 20.39 -12.89 18.35
N LEU A 195 19.78 -11.73 18.09
CA LEU A 195 19.10 -10.94 19.12
C LEU A 195 17.89 -11.65 19.73
N LEU A 196 17.14 -12.42 18.94
CA LEU A 196 16.01 -13.20 19.45
C LEU A 196 16.46 -14.40 20.30
N LYS A 197 17.60 -15.04 19.96
CA LYS A 197 18.22 -16.12 20.76
C LYS A 197 18.81 -15.63 22.08
N GLU A 198 19.42 -14.44 22.08
CA GLU A 198 19.96 -13.81 23.29
C GLU A 198 18.90 -13.41 24.32
N GLY A 199 17.61 -13.44 23.95
CA GLY A 199 16.50 -13.23 24.89
C GLY A 199 16.31 -11.77 25.28
N VAL A 200 15.53 -11.02 24.49
CA VAL A 200 15.23 -9.58 24.68
C VAL A 200 14.41 -9.26 25.97
N LYS A 201 14.30 -10.19 26.93
CA LYS A 201 13.54 -10.03 28.18
C LYS A 201 14.18 -9.03 29.16
N GLU A 202 15.49 -8.82 29.11
CA GLU A 202 16.20 -7.90 30.01
C GLU A 202 16.20 -6.42 29.54
N LEU A 203 15.80 -6.15 28.30
CA LEU A 203 15.83 -4.79 27.72
C LEU A 203 14.63 -3.91 28.10
N LEU A 204 13.57 -4.50 28.66
CA LEU A 204 12.30 -3.80 28.95
C LEU A 204 12.03 -3.64 30.46
N THR A 205 12.78 -4.30 31.33
CA THR A 205 12.60 -4.27 32.79
C THR A 205 13.64 -3.41 33.52
N ALA A 206 14.79 -3.15 32.89
CA ALA A 206 15.94 -2.50 33.54
C ALA A 206 16.07 -1.00 33.24
N ARG A 207 15.04 -0.17 33.51
CA ARG A 207 15.21 1.30 33.68
C ARG A 207 14.04 2.09 34.32
N ASP A 208 13.23 1.47 35.17
CA ASP A 208 12.24 2.19 36.00
C ASP A 208 12.83 2.69 37.34
N GLY A 209 14.17 2.83 37.41
CA GLY A 209 14.92 3.30 38.56
C GLY A 209 15.79 4.52 38.19
N ASP A 210 15.59 5.59 38.96
CA ASP A 210 16.32 6.86 39.02
C ASP A 210 17.56 7.06 38.11
N ALA A 211 17.46 8.04 37.20
CA ALA A 211 18.61 8.62 36.49
C ALA A 211 18.42 10.14 36.25
N ALA A 212 18.15 10.89 37.32
CA ALA A 212 18.08 12.35 37.28
C ALA A 212 19.49 12.99 37.18
N LEU A 213 19.92 13.35 35.97
CA LEU A 213 21.10 14.18 35.70
C LEU A 213 20.69 15.35 34.77
N LYS A 214 20.16 16.44 35.33
CA LYS A 214 20.90 17.62 35.84
C LYS A 214 21.69 18.37 34.77
N LYS A 215 21.27 19.62 34.53
CA LYS A 215 21.93 20.61 33.66
C LYS A 215 23.34 20.91 34.17
N SER A 216 24.29 21.02 33.24
CA SER A 216 25.60 21.62 33.48
C SER A 216 25.49 23.14 33.64
N GLN A 217 25.88 23.69 34.79
CA GLN A 217 26.61 24.97 34.88
C GLN A 217 27.44 25.04 36.17
N SER A 218 28.71 25.40 36.00
CA SER A 218 29.57 26.23 36.87
C SER A 218 29.92 25.78 38.30
N SER A 219 31.18 26.07 38.66
CA SER A 219 31.90 25.61 39.85
C SER A 219 31.59 26.43 41.13
N PRO A 220 32.34 26.24 42.25
CA PRO A 220 31.88 25.62 43.50
C PRO A 220 31.47 26.67 44.57
N SER A 221 30.93 26.31 45.75
CA SER A 221 31.76 25.98 46.94
C SER A 221 30.93 25.69 48.21
N LEU A 222 31.57 25.00 49.16
CA LEU A 222 31.36 24.99 50.62
C LEU A 222 30.13 24.28 51.25
N ASN A 223 30.45 23.23 52.03
CA ASN A 223 30.12 22.95 53.44
C ASN A 223 28.71 23.29 54.01
N GLN A 224 28.10 22.53 54.93
CA GLN A 224 28.49 21.31 55.65
C GLN A 224 27.23 20.58 56.20
N GLU A 225 27.45 19.37 56.73
CA GLU A 225 26.69 18.59 57.73
C GLU A 225 25.57 19.36 58.51
N SER A 226 24.40 18.81 58.86
CA SER A 226 24.19 17.50 59.53
C SER A 226 22.70 17.09 59.64
N GLN A 227 22.50 15.81 59.94
CA GLN A 227 21.25 15.06 60.28
C GLN A 227 20.82 15.24 61.76
N PRO A 228 19.77 14.55 62.31
CA PRO A 228 18.45 14.11 61.79
C PRO A 228 17.27 14.22 62.83
N ALA A 229 16.15 13.50 62.55
CA ALA A 229 15.17 12.91 63.48
C ALA A 229 14.06 13.82 64.08
N ALA A 230 12.79 13.67 63.68
CA ALA A 230 11.74 12.81 64.29
C ALA A 230 10.92 13.55 65.39
N ALA A 231 9.64 13.29 65.71
CA ALA A 231 8.74 12.17 65.38
C ALA A 231 7.23 12.50 65.60
N LYS A 232 6.34 11.56 65.20
CA LYS A 232 5.04 11.20 65.84
C LYS A 232 3.83 12.17 65.85
N VAL A 233 2.95 11.97 64.87
CA VAL A 233 1.56 11.43 64.99
C VAL A 233 0.70 11.81 66.22
N LYS A 234 -0.52 12.33 65.96
CA LYS A 234 -1.75 11.97 66.71
C LYS A 234 -3.05 12.11 65.87
N ARG A 235 -3.96 11.15 66.05
CA ARG A 235 -5.37 11.06 65.59
C ARG A 235 -6.31 11.68 66.67
N ASN A 236 -7.62 11.97 66.53
CA ASN A 236 -8.62 11.82 65.45
C ASN A 236 -9.90 12.68 65.71
N THR A 237 -10.63 13.01 64.63
CA THR A 237 -12.11 13.13 64.46
C THR A 237 -13.03 13.98 65.36
N SER A 238 -13.62 15.02 64.76
CA SER A 238 -14.99 15.56 64.90
C SER A 238 -15.16 16.73 63.88
N GLU A 239 -16.25 17.02 63.15
CA GLU A 239 -17.41 16.26 62.62
C GLU A 239 -18.03 17.07 61.43
N ARG A 240 -19.20 16.65 60.91
CA ARG A 240 -20.15 17.30 59.96
C ARG A 240 -20.39 18.82 60.10
N LYS A 241 -20.77 19.60 59.08
CA LYS A 241 -21.37 19.44 57.71
C LYS A 241 -20.96 20.70 56.88
N ASP A 242 -20.99 20.80 55.54
CA ASP A 242 -22.13 20.63 54.62
C ASP A 242 -21.75 20.38 53.13
N TYR A 243 -22.72 19.77 52.44
CA TYR A 243 -23.00 19.60 51.00
C TYR A 243 -21.98 19.95 49.88
N ARG A 244 -21.70 18.95 49.02
CA ARG A 244 -21.11 19.09 47.68
C ARG A 244 -21.76 18.06 46.74
N PRO A 245 -22.27 18.43 45.54
CA PRO A 245 -22.88 17.46 44.61
C PRO A 245 -21.85 16.55 43.94
N GLU A 246 -22.29 15.36 43.55
CA GLU A 246 -21.46 14.23 43.14
C GLU A 246 -20.94 14.30 41.69
N THR A 247 -19.79 13.67 41.45
CA THR A 247 -19.25 13.37 40.11
C THR A 247 -19.22 11.85 39.92
N PRO A 248 -19.78 11.28 38.83
CA PRO A 248 -19.82 9.82 38.65
C PRO A 248 -18.44 9.19 38.42
N LYS A 249 -18.27 7.96 38.93
CA LYS A 249 -17.09 7.11 38.72
C LYS A 249 -17.01 6.63 37.26
N VAL A 250 -15.93 6.97 36.55
CA VAL A 250 -15.56 6.34 35.26
C VAL A 250 -14.07 6.01 35.21
N ILE A 251 -13.54 5.36 36.25
CA ILE A 251 -12.22 4.71 36.25
C ILE A 251 -12.31 3.35 36.96
N GLU A 252 -13.17 2.46 36.44
CA GLU A 252 -13.22 1.05 36.85
C GLU A 252 -13.68 0.09 35.73
N GLN A 253 -13.91 0.58 34.50
CA GLN A 253 -14.34 -0.23 33.35
C GLN A 253 -13.31 -0.37 32.22
N LEU A 254 -12.18 0.36 32.26
CA LEU A 254 -11.08 0.18 31.30
C LEU A 254 -10.13 -0.99 31.67
N GLY A 255 -10.22 -1.53 32.89
CA GLY A 255 -9.41 -2.67 33.34
C GLY A 255 -10.01 -4.06 33.05
N GLN A 256 -11.25 -4.15 32.54
CA GLN A 256 -11.92 -5.42 32.25
C GLN A 256 -12.04 -5.73 30.74
N PHE A 257 -11.68 -4.79 29.86
CA PHE A 257 -11.68 -5.02 28.41
C PHE A 257 -10.38 -5.60 27.86
N GLU A 258 -9.26 -5.53 28.60
CA GLU A 258 -7.94 -6.05 28.14
C GLU A 258 -7.58 -7.46 28.65
N GLN A 259 -8.45 -8.13 29.42
CA GLN A 259 -8.23 -9.53 29.84
C GLN A 259 -9.02 -10.58 29.04
N ASN A 260 -9.88 -10.17 28.09
CA ASN A 260 -10.67 -11.10 27.25
C ASN A 260 -10.18 -11.25 25.79
N THR A 261 -9.11 -10.56 25.38
CA THR A 261 -8.51 -10.66 24.03
C THR A 261 -7.15 -11.35 24.02
N LEU A 262 -7.03 -12.42 24.82
CA LEU A 262 -6.02 -13.46 24.61
C LEU A 262 -6.20 -14.06 23.20
N ARG A 263 -5.27 -13.77 22.28
CA ARG A 263 -5.17 -14.45 20.98
C ARG A 263 -4.88 -15.94 21.21
N GLN A 264 -5.92 -16.75 21.29
CA GLN A 264 -5.77 -18.18 21.08
C GLN A 264 -5.35 -18.43 19.64
N GLN A 265 -4.20 -19.09 19.45
CA GLN A 265 -3.95 -19.85 18.24
C GLN A 265 -4.92 -21.02 18.24
N LEU A 266 -6.13 -20.79 17.74
CA LEU A 266 -7.13 -21.83 17.58
C LEU A 266 -6.55 -22.90 16.66
N THR A 267 -6.36 -24.09 17.21
CA THR A 267 -6.05 -25.27 16.41
C THR A 267 -7.19 -25.52 15.42
N HIS A 268 -6.94 -26.26 14.34
CA HIS A 268 -7.93 -26.55 13.28
C HIS A 268 -9.25 -27.14 13.81
N THR A 269 -9.25 -27.70 15.01
CA THR A 269 -10.41 -28.27 15.72
C THR A 269 -11.15 -27.33 16.68
N GLN A 270 -10.71 -26.08 16.87
CA GLN A 270 -11.26 -25.16 17.87
C GLN A 270 -12.06 -23.98 17.29
N VAL A 271 -12.06 -23.78 15.97
CA VAL A 271 -12.76 -22.65 15.33
C VAL A 271 -14.26 -22.94 15.19
N GLN A 272 -15.08 -22.28 16.01
CA GLN A 272 -16.55 -22.43 16.00
C GLN A 272 -17.24 -21.40 15.10
N ASP A 273 -16.67 -20.21 14.93
CA ASP A 273 -17.18 -19.18 14.02
C ASP A 273 -17.09 -19.63 12.54
N PRO A 274 -17.94 -19.11 11.63
CA PRO A 274 -17.85 -19.41 10.21
C PRO A 274 -16.47 -19.06 9.63
N VAL A 275 -15.87 -20.02 8.92
CA VAL A 275 -14.54 -19.89 8.33
C VAL A 275 -14.66 -19.37 6.90
N ILE A 276 -13.83 -18.37 6.60
CA ILE A 276 -13.72 -17.67 5.33
C ILE A 276 -12.26 -17.75 4.87
N VAL A 277 -12.03 -18.42 3.74
CA VAL A 277 -10.67 -18.72 3.26
C VAL A 277 -10.30 -17.82 2.08
N TRP A 278 -9.25 -17.00 2.21
CA TRP A 278 -8.61 -16.35 1.07
C TRP A 278 -7.86 -17.41 0.26
N TRP A 279 -8.46 -17.85 -0.84
CA TRP A 279 -7.97 -18.93 -1.67
C TRP A 279 -6.79 -18.52 -2.55
N SER A 280 -6.69 -17.24 -2.88
CA SER A 280 -5.46 -16.59 -3.34
C SER A 280 -5.05 -15.58 -2.25
N PRO A 281 -3.85 -15.67 -1.69
CA PRO A 281 -3.48 -14.93 -0.48
C PRO A 281 -3.22 -13.44 -0.76
N LEU A 282 -4.24 -12.60 -0.55
CA LEU A 282 -4.10 -11.14 -0.62
C LEU A 282 -3.58 -10.54 0.69
N THR A 283 -4.16 -10.95 1.82
CA THR A 283 -3.87 -10.37 3.16
C THR A 283 -2.66 -11.00 3.85
N GLY A 284 -2.24 -12.20 3.41
CA GLY A 284 -1.16 -12.97 4.05
C GLY A 284 -1.48 -13.51 5.45
N GLU A 285 -2.70 -13.30 5.97
CA GLU A 285 -3.06 -13.65 7.34
C GLU A 285 -3.33 -15.16 7.52
N LEU A 286 -2.49 -15.84 8.30
CA LEU A 286 -2.66 -17.28 8.60
C LEU A 286 -3.93 -17.60 9.40
N GLY A 287 -4.52 -16.61 10.07
CA GLY A 287 -5.75 -16.76 10.85
C GLY A 287 -6.06 -15.50 11.65
N ARG A 288 -7.27 -14.97 11.51
CA ARG A 288 -7.82 -13.84 12.27
C ARG A 288 -9.30 -14.05 12.52
N LEU A 289 -9.73 -13.87 13.76
CA LEU A 289 -11.15 -13.67 14.07
C LEU A 289 -11.47 -12.20 13.82
N GLY A 290 -12.32 -11.92 12.83
CA GLY A 290 -12.77 -10.58 12.46
C GLY A 290 -14.20 -10.35 12.93
N GLU A 291 -14.47 -9.11 13.38
CA GLU A 291 -15.76 -8.69 13.91
C GLU A 291 -16.41 -7.70 12.94
N CYS A 292 -17.63 -8.01 12.50
CA CYS A 292 -18.33 -7.36 11.41
C CYS A 292 -19.68 -6.85 11.93
N GLY A 293 -19.63 -5.79 12.72
CA GLY A 293 -20.75 -5.37 13.56
C GLY A 293 -21.03 -6.40 14.65
N HIS A 294 -22.19 -7.07 14.60
CA HIS A 294 -22.55 -8.12 15.57
C HIS A 294 -22.13 -9.54 15.13
N ASN A 295 -21.71 -9.71 13.88
CA ASN A 295 -21.31 -11.01 13.33
C ASN A 295 -19.79 -11.22 13.46
N ARG A 296 -19.35 -12.46 13.61
CA ARG A 296 -17.92 -12.81 13.76
C ARG A 296 -17.57 -13.94 12.80
N CYS A 297 -16.43 -13.83 12.12
CA CYS A 297 -15.96 -14.85 11.18
C CYS A 297 -14.45 -15.04 11.31
N PHE A 298 -13.97 -16.26 11.06
CA PHE A 298 -12.55 -16.58 11.06
C PHE A 298 -12.00 -16.52 9.63
N PHE A 299 -11.15 -15.52 9.36
CA PHE A 299 -10.49 -15.27 8.09
C PHE A 299 -9.11 -15.92 8.08
N THR A 300 -8.75 -16.60 6.98
CA THR A 300 -7.44 -17.27 6.86
C THR A 300 -7.01 -17.43 5.40
N VAL A 301 -5.71 -17.35 5.11
CA VAL A 301 -5.13 -17.79 3.83
C VAL A 301 -4.80 -19.29 3.80
N ASN A 302 -4.99 -20.02 4.90
CA ASN A 302 -4.58 -21.41 5.02
C ASN A 302 -5.57 -22.36 4.34
N LYS A 303 -5.18 -22.87 3.17
CA LYS A 303 -6.00 -23.79 2.36
C LYS A 303 -6.36 -25.11 3.04
N SER A 304 -5.71 -25.49 4.16
CA SER A 304 -6.11 -26.68 4.94
C SER A 304 -7.52 -26.55 5.56
N TYR A 305 -8.05 -25.33 5.65
CA TYR A 305 -9.44 -25.11 6.06
C TYR A 305 -10.46 -25.43 4.94
N HIS A 306 -10.04 -25.81 3.73
CA HIS A 306 -10.95 -26.21 2.64
C HIS A 306 -12.00 -27.26 3.07
N SER A 307 -11.59 -28.25 3.85
CA SER A 307 -12.44 -29.35 4.34
C SER A 307 -12.93 -29.15 5.79
N HIS A 308 -12.75 -27.96 6.38
CA HIS A 308 -13.20 -27.69 7.75
C HIS A 308 -14.73 -27.53 7.79
N PRO A 309 -15.48 -28.15 8.74
CA PRO A 309 -16.95 -28.13 8.74
C PRO A 309 -17.60 -26.73 8.76
N HIS A 310 -16.91 -25.76 9.38
CA HIS A 310 -17.38 -24.38 9.48
C HIS A 310 -16.99 -23.52 8.26
N THR A 311 -16.30 -24.05 7.26
CA THR A 311 -15.92 -23.28 6.05
C THR A 311 -17.14 -23.00 5.17
N LYS A 312 -17.46 -21.71 5.00
CA LYS A 312 -18.64 -21.25 4.24
C LYS A 312 -18.29 -20.42 3.02
N ALA A 313 -17.10 -19.80 2.94
CA ALA A 313 -16.73 -18.97 1.79
C ALA A 313 -15.26 -19.06 1.39
N PHE A 314 -15.00 -18.88 0.10
CA PHE A 314 -13.68 -18.75 -0.52
C PHE A 314 -13.57 -17.40 -1.22
N LEU A 315 -12.58 -16.60 -0.84
CA LEU A 315 -12.29 -15.29 -1.40
C LEU A 315 -11.14 -15.39 -2.40
N PHE A 316 -11.30 -14.75 -3.55
CA PHE A 316 -10.35 -14.78 -4.66
C PHE A 316 -9.95 -13.35 -5.01
N TYR A 317 -8.66 -13.11 -5.07
CA TYR A 317 -8.03 -11.93 -5.63
C TYR A 317 -7.88 -12.17 -7.13
N GLY A 318 -8.50 -11.33 -7.96
CA GLY A 318 -8.66 -11.63 -9.38
C GLY A 318 -7.35 -11.68 -10.17
N THR A 319 -6.34 -10.92 -9.76
CA THR A 319 -5.00 -10.95 -10.37
C THR A 319 -4.32 -12.32 -10.18
N ASP A 320 -4.49 -12.93 -9.00
CA ASP A 320 -3.93 -14.24 -8.65
C ASP A 320 -4.90 -15.41 -8.90
N PHE A 321 -6.04 -15.16 -9.55
CA PHE A 321 -7.03 -16.19 -9.84
C PHE A 321 -6.49 -17.20 -10.88
N SER A 322 -6.08 -18.37 -10.37
CA SER A 322 -5.57 -19.49 -11.17
C SER A 322 -6.56 -20.66 -11.21
N ILE A 323 -6.80 -21.15 -12.43
CA ILE A 323 -7.64 -22.33 -12.72
C ILE A 323 -7.07 -23.64 -12.17
N GLU A 324 -5.75 -23.70 -11.94
CA GLU A 324 -5.04 -24.94 -11.61
C GLU A 324 -5.27 -25.39 -10.17
N SER A 325 -5.72 -24.48 -9.31
CA SER A 325 -5.79 -24.70 -7.87
C SER A 325 -7.19 -24.50 -7.27
N LEU A 326 -8.25 -24.43 -8.07
CA LEU A 326 -9.60 -24.08 -7.61
C LEU A 326 -10.13 -25.03 -6.50
N PRO A 327 -10.89 -24.52 -5.50
CA PRO A 327 -11.41 -25.33 -4.39
C PRO A 327 -12.60 -26.18 -4.86
N LEU A 328 -12.26 -27.35 -5.41
CA LEU A 328 -13.17 -28.32 -5.99
C LEU A 328 -13.04 -29.70 -5.29
N PRO A 329 -14.13 -30.48 -5.18
CA PRO A 329 -15.51 -30.12 -5.55
C PRO A 329 -16.09 -29.03 -4.61
N ARG A 330 -16.83 -28.11 -5.20
CA ARG A 330 -17.48 -27.01 -4.49
C ARG A 330 -18.78 -27.51 -3.86
N HIS A 331 -18.83 -27.60 -2.54
CA HIS A 331 -20.05 -27.95 -1.80
C HIS A 331 -21.10 -26.83 -1.90
N GLU A 332 -22.39 -27.16 -1.74
CA GLU A 332 -23.49 -26.18 -1.83
C GLU A 332 -23.39 -25.06 -0.80
N GLN A 333 -22.84 -25.36 0.38
CA GLN A 333 -22.55 -24.37 1.42
C GLN A 333 -21.37 -23.43 1.10
N HIS A 334 -20.56 -23.72 0.07
CA HIS A 334 -19.37 -22.94 -0.28
C HIS A 334 -19.72 -21.78 -1.22
N GLN A 335 -19.73 -20.57 -0.67
CA GLN A 335 -19.82 -19.32 -1.44
C GLN A 335 -18.45 -18.96 -2.02
N TRP A 336 -18.42 -18.40 -3.24
CA TRP A 336 -17.21 -17.86 -3.85
C TRP A 336 -17.34 -16.34 -3.96
N ALA A 337 -16.29 -15.60 -3.62
CA ALA A 337 -16.29 -14.14 -3.61
C ALA A 337 -15.07 -13.61 -4.36
N LEU A 338 -15.26 -12.70 -5.32
CA LEU A 338 -14.17 -12.09 -6.09
C LEU A 338 -13.87 -10.68 -5.59
N PHE A 339 -12.60 -10.39 -5.36
CA PHE A 339 -12.05 -9.05 -5.20
C PHE A 339 -11.16 -8.77 -6.42
N HIS A 340 -11.54 -7.82 -7.28
CA HIS A 340 -10.75 -7.46 -8.46
C HIS A 340 -10.98 -6.02 -8.92
N GLU A 341 -10.00 -5.20 -8.61
CA GLU A 341 -9.89 -3.76 -8.83
C GLU A 341 -8.99 -3.40 -10.03
N GLU A 342 -8.31 -4.40 -10.57
CA GLU A 342 -7.29 -4.28 -11.60
C GLU A 342 -7.84 -4.31 -13.03
N SER A 343 -6.99 -3.96 -13.99
CA SER A 343 -7.38 -3.91 -15.41
C SER A 343 -7.52 -5.31 -16.04
N PRO A 344 -8.23 -5.47 -17.16
CA PRO A 344 -8.29 -6.74 -17.88
C PRO A 344 -6.93 -7.27 -18.36
N LYS A 345 -5.89 -6.42 -18.44
CA LYS A 345 -4.49 -6.83 -18.66
C LYS A 345 -4.03 -7.90 -17.68
N ASN A 346 -4.54 -7.83 -16.44
CA ASN A 346 -4.13 -8.66 -15.32
C ASN A 346 -4.80 -10.05 -15.41
N ASN A 347 -6.12 -10.12 -15.66
CA ASN A 347 -6.81 -11.40 -15.84
C ASN A 347 -8.09 -11.30 -16.70
N TYR A 348 -7.93 -11.18 -18.02
CA TYR A 348 -9.04 -11.10 -18.99
C TYR A 348 -10.15 -12.16 -18.81
N LYS A 349 -9.84 -13.37 -18.32
CA LYS A 349 -10.83 -14.45 -18.16
C LYS A 349 -11.99 -14.03 -17.25
N LEU A 350 -11.73 -13.20 -16.24
CA LEU A 350 -12.73 -12.71 -15.29
C LEU A 350 -13.74 -11.72 -15.90
N PHE A 351 -13.43 -11.13 -17.06
CA PHE A 351 -14.23 -10.06 -17.70
C PHE A 351 -15.29 -10.60 -18.66
N HIS A 352 -15.50 -11.93 -18.68
CA HIS A 352 -16.49 -12.60 -19.52
C HIS A 352 -17.57 -13.26 -18.64
N GLU A 353 -18.82 -13.15 -19.07
CA GLU A 353 -20.02 -13.70 -18.40
C GLU A 353 -19.85 -15.13 -17.83
N PRO A 354 -19.26 -16.12 -18.54
CA PRO A 354 -19.15 -17.49 -18.04
C PRO A 354 -18.27 -17.67 -16.79
N VAL A 355 -17.43 -16.69 -16.46
CA VAL A 355 -16.50 -16.74 -15.31
C VAL A 355 -16.95 -15.81 -14.18
N ILE A 356 -17.33 -14.57 -14.48
CA ILE A 356 -17.80 -13.66 -13.43
C ILE A 356 -19.05 -14.20 -12.72
N THR A 357 -19.96 -14.87 -13.45
CA THR A 357 -21.19 -15.48 -12.89
C THR A 357 -20.95 -16.68 -11.96
N LEU A 358 -19.72 -17.18 -11.84
CA LEU A 358 -19.33 -18.24 -10.90
C LEU A 358 -19.30 -17.74 -9.44
N PHE A 359 -19.10 -16.44 -9.25
CA PHE A 359 -18.97 -15.82 -7.93
C PHE A 359 -20.34 -15.39 -7.39
N ASN A 360 -20.54 -15.56 -6.08
CA ASN A 360 -21.72 -15.07 -5.38
C ASN A 360 -21.57 -13.59 -5.00
N HIS A 361 -20.35 -13.18 -4.66
CA HIS A 361 -20.04 -11.85 -4.16
C HIS A 361 -18.89 -11.25 -4.96
N THR A 362 -18.87 -9.92 -5.12
CA THR A 362 -17.91 -9.21 -5.97
C THR A 362 -17.61 -7.84 -5.38
N ALA A 363 -16.33 -7.53 -5.18
CA ALA A 363 -15.84 -6.17 -5.03
C ALA A 363 -14.94 -5.85 -6.23
N THR A 364 -15.30 -4.83 -7.00
CA THR A 364 -14.58 -4.49 -8.24
C THR A 364 -14.70 -3.00 -8.55
N PHE A 365 -13.94 -2.50 -9.53
CA PHE A 365 -14.11 -1.12 -10.00
C PHE A 365 -15.50 -0.81 -10.57
N SER A 366 -16.32 -1.81 -10.97
CA SER A 366 -17.68 -1.58 -11.46
C SER A 366 -18.62 -1.13 -10.34
N ARG A 367 -19.35 -0.03 -10.57
CA ARG A 367 -20.38 0.47 -9.65
C ARG A 367 -21.60 -0.43 -9.51
N ARG A 368 -21.72 -1.45 -10.37
CA ARG A 368 -22.77 -2.47 -10.32
C ARG A 368 -22.36 -3.69 -9.49
N SER A 369 -21.09 -3.81 -9.13
CA SER A 369 -20.65 -4.92 -8.28
C SER A 369 -21.22 -4.81 -6.87
N HIS A 370 -21.39 -5.95 -6.19
CA HIS A 370 -21.97 -6.02 -4.85
C HIS A 370 -21.33 -5.11 -3.79
N LEU A 371 -20.04 -4.80 -3.94
CA LEU A 371 -19.33 -3.76 -3.20
C LEU A 371 -18.48 -2.95 -4.20
N PRO A 372 -18.96 -1.79 -4.68
CA PRO A 372 -18.19 -0.94 -5.59
C PRO A 372 -16.84 -0.51 -5.00
N LEU A 373 -15.81 -0.50 -5.84
CA LEU A 373 -14.47 0.03 -5.58
C LEU A 373 -14.11 1.21 -6.52
N THR A 374 -15.09 1.76 -7.25
CA THR A 374 -14.90 2.79 -8.30
C THR A 374 -14.12 4.03 -7.82
N THR A 375 -14.18 4.33 -6.52
CA THR A 375 -13.50 5.48 -5.90
C THR A 375 -12.29 5.12 -5.02
N GLN A 376 -11.76 3.89 -5.10
CA GLN A 376 -10.72 3.39 -4.18
C GLN A 376 -9.39 4.18 -4.22
N HIS A 377 -9.13 4.89 -5.32
CA HIS A 377 -7.95 5.73 -5.51
C HIS A 377 -8.19 7.20 -5.11
N LEU A 378 -9.24 7.46 -4.32
CA LEU A 378 -9.59 8.78 -3.81
C LEU A 378 -9.92 8.70 -2.32
N GLU A 379 -9.17 9.47 -1.52
CA GLU A 379 -9.28 9.49 -0.05
C GLU A 379 -10.63 10.03 0.43
N GLY A 380 -11.13 11.08 -0.21
CA GLY A 380 -12.44 11.66 0.05
C GLY A 380 -12.63 13.02 -0.60
N LEU A 381 -13.77 13.67 -0.31
CA LEU A 381 -14.11 14.99 -0.87
C LEU A 381 -13.09 16.09 -0.50
N SER A 382 -12.46 15.98 0.68
CA SER A 382 -11.41 16.90 1.15
C SER A 382 -10.14 16.90 0.28
N ALA A 383 -9.74 15.72 -0.25
CA ALA A 383 -8.60 15.62 -1.16
C ALA A 383 -8.83 16.35 -2.49
N LEU A 384 -10.09 16.45 -2.91
CA LEU A 384 -10.49 17.23 -4.08
C LEU A 384 -10.66 18.72 -3.78
N SER A 385 -11.28 19.09 -2.66
CA SER A 385 -11.57 20.49 -2.33
C SER A 385 -10.38 21.26 -1.75
N THR A 386 -9.36 20.57 -1.23
CA THR A 386 -8.13 21.22 -0.73
C THR A 386 -7.33 21.91 -1.84
N GLN A 387 -6.66 23.00 -1.46
CA GLN A 387 -5.83 23.82 -2.35
C GLN A 387 -4.33 23.70 -2.04
N THR A 388 -3.91 22.75 -1.18
CA THR A 388 -2.51 22.56 -0.72
C THR A 388 -1.46 22.56 -1.84
N HIS A 389 -1.79 21.99 -3.01
CA HIS A 389 -0.87 21.87 -4.14
C HIS A 389 -1.19 22.82 -5.31
N LEU A 390 -2.17 23.72 -5.15
CA LEU A 390 -2.62 24.61 -6.23
C LEU A 390 -1.60 25.75 -6.45
N LEU A 391 -0.82 25.66 -7.52
CA LEU A 391 0.13 26.72 -7.89
C LEU A 391 -0.55 27.89 -8.64
N PRO A 392 -0.12 29.14 -8.42
CA PRO A 392 -0.61 30.31 -9.16
C PRO A 392 -0.45 30.16 -10.68
N LEU A 393 -1.46 30.60 -11.45
CA LEU A 393 -1.44 30.52 -12.90
C LEU A 393 -0.30 31.34 -13.53
N SER A 394 0.02 32.50 -12.97
CA SER A 394 1.18 33.30 -13.37
C SER A 394 2.50 32.52 -13.32
N TYR A 395 2.68 31.67 -12.30
CA TYR A 395 3.83 30.79 -12.16
C TYR A 395 3.80 29.64 -13.19
N LYS A 396 2.64 28.99 -13.39
CA LYS A 396 2.46 27.98 -14.46
C LYS A 396 2.77 28.56 -15.86
N ASN A 397 2.42 29.83 -16.10
CA ASN A 397 2.70 30.55 -17.35
C ASN A 397 4.18 30.87 -17.52
N GLN A 398 4.85 31.32 -16.46
CA GLN A 398 6.31 31.56 -16.49
C GLN A 398 7.08 30.28 -16.87
N LEU A 399 6.64 29.13 -16.36
CA LEU A 399 7.26 27.82 -16.63
C LEU A 399 7.03 27.30 -18.06
N ARG A 400 6.14 27.89 -18.87
CA ARG A 400 6.03 27.55 -20.32
C ARG A 400 7.27 27.92 -21.15
N ARG A 401 8.24 28.62 -20.56
CA ARG A 401 9.58 28.86 -21.15
C ARG A 401 10.51 27.66 -21.08
N THR A 402 10.26 26.70 -20.19
CA THR A 402 11.17 25.56 -19.88
C THR A 402 10.47 24.20 -19.74
N LEU A 403 9.15 24.19 -19.51
CA LEU A 403 8.30 23.01 -19.41
C LEU A 403 7.23 23.03 -20.50
N ALA A 404 6.96 21.86 -21.06
CA ALA A 404 5.82 21.63 -21.93
C ALA A 404 4.50 22.03 -21.24
N PRO A 405 3.44 22.35 -21.99
CA PRO A 405 2.11 22.57 -21.41
C PRO A 405 1.50 21.29 -20.82
N VAL A 406 1.91 20.12 -21.32
CA VAL A 406 1.37 18.80 -21.00
C VAL A 406 2.45 17.90 -20.42
N ALA A 407 2.14 17.15 -19.35
CA ALA A 407 2.98 16.07 -18.84
C ALA A 407 2.35 14.67 -19.03
N TYR A 408 3.21 13.67 -19.18
CA TYR A 408 2.85 12.25 -19.25
C TYR A 408 3.67 11.45 -18.22
N ILE A 409 3.00 10.59 -17.46
CA ILE A 409 3.62 9.79 -16.39
C ILE A 409 2.99 8.40 -16.43
N GLN A 410 3.52 7.51 -17.27
CA GLN A 410 3.14 6.11 -17.30
C GLN A 410 4.40 5.24 -17.36
N SER A 411 4.41 4.17 -16.58
CA SER A 411 5.50 3.19 -16.54
C SER A 411 5.09 1.81 -17.04
N ASP A 412 3.78 1.56 -17.19
CA ASP A 412 3.26 0.34 -17.81
C ASP A 412 2.94 0.61 -19.29
N CYS A 413 3.80 0.14 -20.18
CA CYS A 413 3.72 0.48 -21.61
C CYS A 413 3.02 -0.61 -22.43
N ASP A 414 2.68 -0.25 -23.68
CA ASP A 414 1.87 -1.08 -24.60
C ASP A 414 0.62 -1.67 -23.92
N PRO A 415 -0.25 -0.91 -23.21
CA PRO A 415 -1.41 -1.46 -22.54
C PRO A 415 -2.62 -1.64 -23.50
N PRO A 416 -3.66 -2.41 -23.11
CA PRO A 416 -4.85 -2.66 -23.92
C PRO A 416 -5.63 -1.43 -24.44
N SER A 417 -5.47 -0.27 -23.81
CA SER A 417 -6.06 1.00 -24.28
C SER A 417 -5.35 1.60 -25.51
N ASP A 418 -4.20 1.05 -25.94
CA ASP A 418 -3.36 1.55 -27.03
C ASP A 418 -2.91 3.03 -26.82
N ARG A 419 -2.89 3.48 -25.55
CA ARG A 419 -2.64 4.88 -25.19
C ARG A 419 -1.31 5.42 -25.73
N ASP A 420 -0.25 4.61 -25.73
CA ASP A 420 1.09 5.08 -26.09
C ASP A 420 1.15 5.47 -27.57
N VAL A 421 0.44 4.76 -28.46
CA VAL A 421 0.33 5.14 -29.88
C VAL A 421 -0.44 6.45 -30.06
N TYR A 422 -1.50 6.66 -29.27
CA TYR A 422 -2.22 7.95 -29.25
C TYR A 422 -1.35 9.10 -28.74
N VAL A 423 -0.57 8.88 -27.67
CA VAL A 423 0.32 9.92 -27.11
C VAL A 423 1.49 10.20 -28.07
N GLN A 424 2.06 9.19 -28.73
CA GLN A 424 3.13 9.36 -29.72
C GLN A 424 2.69 10.20 -30.94
N GLU A 425 1.46 10.01 -31.43
CA GLU A 425 0.87 10.86 -32.46
C GLU A 425 0.55 12.26 -31.91
N LEU A 426 0.01 12.37 -30.69
CA LEU A 426 -0.25 13.67 -30.03
C LEU A 426 1.03 14.51 -29.91
N MET A 427 2.17 13.89 -29.61
CA MET A 427 3.49 14.53 -29.50
C MET A 427 3.98 15.18 -30.80
N GLN A 428 3.46 14.76 -31.96
CA GLN A 428 3.74 15.45 -33.24
C GLN A 428 3.08 16.84 -33.31
N HIS A 429 2.00 17.05 -32.54
CA HIS A 429 1.16 18.24 -32.63
C HIS A 429 1.24 19.16 -31.40
N ILE A 430 1.75 18.69 -30.26
CA ILE A 430 1.99 19.49 -29.04
C ILE A 430 3.16 18.90 -28.25
N GLN A 431 3.98 19.75 -27.59
CA GLN A 431 5.03 19.26 -26.70
C GLN A 431 4.41 18.56 -25.49
N VAL A 432 4.96 17.40 -25.15
CA VAL A 432 4.62 16.62 -23.95
C VAL A 432 5.92 16.24 -23.24
N ASP A 433 6.02 16.57 -21.96
CA ASP A 433 7.10 16.13 -21.09
C ASP A 433 6.74 14.76 -20.50
N SER A 434 7.40 13.68 -20.93
CA SER A 434 7.18 12.32 -20.42
C SER A 434 8.25 11.90 -19.42
N TYR A 435 7.80 11.69 -18.18
CA TYR A 435 8.63 11.34 -17.03
C TYR A 435 8.65 9.84 -16.69
N GLY A 436 7.63 9.10 -17.12
CA GLY A 436 7.54 7.65 -16.89
C GLY A 436 8.45 6.86 -17.84
N GLN A 437 8.34 5.52 -17.81
CA GLN A 437 9.11 4.67 -18.74
C GLN A 437 8.58 4.77 -20.18
N CYS A 438 7.28 5.06 -20.36
CA CYS A 438 6.65 5.09 -21.67
C CYS A 438 6.88 6.42 -22.39
N LEU A 439 7.35 6.36 -23.64
CA LEU A 439 7.70 7.54 -24.46
C LEU A 439 8.66 8.52 -23.75
N HIS A 440 9.53 7.99 -22.88
CA HIS A 440 10.38 8.77 -21.99
C HIS A 440 11.21 9.82 -22.74
N ASN A 441 11.10 11.08 -22.32
CA ASN A 441 11.89 12.18 -22.88
C ASN A 441 12.38 13.19 -21.83
N LYS A 442 12.01 13.02 -20.55
CA LYS A 442 12.37 13.94 -19.47
C LYS A 442 12.63 13.21 -18.17
N ASP A 443 13.82 13.41 -17.63
CA ASP A 443 14.24 12.82 -16.38
C ASP A 443 13.53 13.42 -15.16
N LEU A 444 13.06 12.58 -14.24
CA LEU A 444 12.75 13.01 -12.87
C LEU A 444 14.04 13.25 -12.08
N PRO A 445 14.02 14.11 -11.03
CA PRO A 445 15.10 14.19 -10.05
C PRO A 445 15.43 12.80 -9.49
N PRO A 446 16.71 12.45 -9.25
CA PRO A 446 17.10 11.08 -8.90
C PRO A 446 16.37 10.44 -7.71
N HIS A 447 15.91 11.23 -6.75
CA HIS A 447 15.15 10.76 -5.57
C HIS A 447 13.69 10.41 -5.87
N LEU A 448 13.16 10.80 -7.05
CA LEU A 448 11.80 10.55 -7.51
C LEU A 448 11.73 9.56 -8.68
N ARG A 449 12.85 8.91 -9.02
CA ARG A 449 12.91 7.90 -10.11
C ARG A 449 12.41 6.52 -9.69
N ASP A 450 12.22 6.29 -8.39
CA ASP A 450 11.59 5.07 -7.88
C ASP A 450 10.06 5.18 -7.99
N SER A 451 9.42 4.11 -8.44
CA SER A 451 7.98 3.87 -8.36
C SER A 451 7.35 4.18 -7.00
N THR A 452 8.08 3.98 -5.89
CA THR A 452 7.59 4.27 -4.53
C THR A 452 7.37 5.76 -4.26
N ALA A 453 7.94 6.65 -5.07
CA ALA A 453 7.83 8.10 -4.91
C ALA A 453 6.61 8.73 -5.63
N MET A 454 5.70 7.93 -6.20
CA MET A 454 4.56 8.46 -6.98
C MET A 454 3.49 9.21 -6.15
N ASP A 455 3.55 9.12 -4.83
CA ASP A 455 2.75 9.91 -3.87
C ASP A 455 3.61 10.77 -2.94
N ASP A 456 4.87 11.01 -3.31
CA ASP A 456 5.77 11.92 -2.61
C ASP A 456 5.40 13.40 -2.86
N GLN A 457 5.61 14.25 -1.85
CA GLN A 457 5.30 15.68 -1.91
C GLN A 457 6.14 16.44 -2.95
N ASP A 458 7.40 16.07 -3.16
CA ASP A 458 8.27 16.68 -4.18
C ASP A 458 7.84 16.23 -5.59
N PHE A 459 7.30 15.02 -5.73
CA PHE A 459 6.67 14.57 -6.99
C PHE A 459 5.40 15.36 -7.31
N TYR A 460 4.53 15.55 -6.31
CA TYR A 460 3.32 16.38 -6.44
C TYR A 460 3.66 17.84 -6.80
N GLN A 461 4.74 18.42 -6.24
CA GLN A 461 5.24 19.75 -6.59
C GLN A 461 5.70 19.86 -8.05
N ILE A 462 6.30 18.82 -8.64
CA ILE A 462 6.66 18.80 -10.06
C ILE A 462 5.41 18.78 -10.93
N LEU A 463 4.48 17.87 -10.64
CA LEU A 463 3.27 17.71 -11.44
C LEU A 463 2.35 18.94 -11.40
N ALA A 464 2.26 19.61 -10.24
CA ALA A 464 1.46 20.83 -10.09
C ALA A 464 1.90 21.99 -11.00
N GLN A 465 3.13 21.98 -11.55
CA GLN A 465 3.66 23.01 -12.46
C GLN A 465 3.06 22.97 -13.88
N TYR A 466 2.44 21.85 -14.26
CA TYR A 466 1.81 21.69 -15.57
C TYR A 466 0.41 22.31 -15.60
N LYS A 467 -0.04 22.70 -16.80
CA LYS A 467 -1.46 23.04 -17.03
C LYS A 467 -2.26 21.76 -17.29
N PHE A 468 -1.68 20.78 -17.99
CA PHE A 468 -2.33 19.53 -18.36
C PHE A 468 -1.50 18.30 -17.97
N ILE A 469 -2.17 17.23 -17.56
CA ILE A 469 -1.58 15.89 -17.40
C ILE A 469 -2.42 14.89 -18.18
N LEU A 470 -1.77 14.01 -18.95
CA LEU A 470 -2.45 12.93 -19.67
C LEU A 470 -2.81 11.80 -18.70
N ALA A 471 -4.09 11.75 -18.31
CA ALA A 471 -4.70 10.77 -17.42
C ALA A 471 -5.30 9.62 -18.24
N PHE A 472 -4.44 8.81 -18.86
CA PHE A 472 -4.85 7.73 -19.77
C PHE A 472 -4.77 6.38 -19.06
N GLU A 473 -5.88 5.65 -18.97
CA GLU A 473 -5.98 4.37 -18.27
C GLU A 473 -5.34 3.20 -19.04
N ASN A 474 -5.10 2.08 -18.35
CA ASN A 474 -4.56 0.86 -18.96
C ASN A 474 -5.58 0.17 -19.90
N ALA A 475 -6.88 0.35 -19.65
CA ALA A 475 -7.97 -0.21 -20.44
C ALA A 475 -9.14 0.79 -20.55
N VAL A 476 -10.03 0.57 -21.52
CA VAL A 476 -11.24 1.37 -21.75
C VAL A 476 -12.43 0.55 -21.29
N CYS A 477 -12.85 0.72 -20.03
CA CYS A 477 -13.98 0.01 -19.43
C CYS A 477 -14.81 0.98 -18.58
N ASP A 478 -16.13 0.85 -18.56
CA ASP A 478 -16.97 1.67 -17.67
C ASP A 478 -16.51 1.53 -16.21
N ASP A 479 -16.51 2.65 -15.49
CA ASP A 479 -16.08 2.76 -14.08
C ASP A 479 -14.60 2.41 -13.78
N TYR A 480 -13.78 2.00 -14.75
CA TYR A 480 -12.33 1.80 -14.52
C TYR A 480 -11.60 3.15 -14.43
N ILE A 481 -11.44 3.65 -13.20
CA ILE A 481 -10.86 4.96 -12.89
C ILE A 481 -9.80 4.78 -11.80
N THR A 482 -8.56 5.14 -12.09
CA THR A 482 -7.45 4.98 -11.14
C THR A 482 -6.87 6.32 -10.65
N GLU A 483 -5.78 6.25 -9.89
CA GLU A 483 -5.01 7.41 -9.43
C GLU A 483 -4.61 8.38 -10.56
N LYS A 484 -4.60 7.91 -11.83
CA LYS A 484 -4.29 8.69 -13.04
C LYS A 484 -5.27 9.85 -13.24
N LEU A 485 -6.56 9.67 -12.93
CA LEU A 485 -7.55 10.76 -12.94
C LEU A 485 -7.46 11.61 -11.67
N TRP A 486 -7.38 10.98 -10.49
CA TRP A 486 -7.50 11.69 -9.22
C TRP A 486 -6.28 12.56 -8.91
N ARG A 487 -5.07 12.11 -9.22
CA ARG A 487 -3.81 12.86 -8.97
C ARG A 487 -3.84 14.28 -9.57
N PRO A 488 -4.07 14.52 -10.89
CA PRO A 488 -4.14 15.89 -11.42
C PRO A 488 -5.27 16.73 -10.81
N LEU A 489 -6.45 16.14 -10.52
CA LEU A 489 -7.56 16.85 -9.85
C LEU A 489 -7.19 17.30 -8.42
N LYS A 490 -6.48 16.45 -7.66
CA LYS A 490 -5.91 16.81 -6.34
C LYS A 490 -4.91 17.99 -6.47
N LEU A 491 -4.11 18.01 -7.54
CA LEU A 491 -3.04 19.01 -7.77
C LEU A 491 -3.48 20.33 -8.42
N GLY A 492 -4.75 20.50 -8.81
CA GLY A 492 -5.17 21.70 -9.56
C GLY A 492 -4.52 21.78 -10.95
N VAL A 493 -4.38 20.63 -11.59
CA VAL A 493 -3.93 20.45 -12.98
C VAL A 493 -5.10 19.86 -13.76
N VAL A 494 -5.32 20.27 -15.00
CA VAL A 494 -6.46 19.79 -15.78
C VAL A 494 -6.12 18.40 -16.36
N PRO A 495 -6.79 17.30 -15.94
CA PRO A 495 -6.61 16.02 -16.58
C PRO A 495 -7.11 16.05 -18.03
N VAL A 496 -6.31 15.48 -18.91
CA VAL A 496 -6.72 15.09 -20.26
C VAL A 496 -6.94 13.58 -20.21
N TYR A 497 -8.20 13.16 -20.13
CA TYR A 497 -8.58 11.82 -19.69
C TYR A 497 -9.00 10.91 -20.84
N PHE A 498 -8.51 9.66 -20.83
CA PHE A 498 -8.95 8.59 -21.72
C PHE A 498 -8.97 7.26 -20.95
N GLY A 499 -10.12 6.58 -20.91
CA GLY A 499 -10.33 5.44 -20.03
C GLY A 499 -11.82 5.10 -19.97
N ALA A 500 -12.44 5.19 -18.80
CA ALA A 500 -13.87 4.99 -18.59
C ALA A 500 -14.74 5.88 -19.50
N PRO A 501 -15.56 5.31 -20.41
CA PRO A 501 -16.47 6.07 -21.27
C PRO A 501 -17.45 6.95 -20.47
N ASN A 502 -17.87 6.48 -19.30
CA ASN A 502 -18.79 7.15 -18.40
C ASN A 502 -18.12 8.07 -17.36
N VAL A 503 -16.82 8.39 -17.46
CA VAL A 503 -16.04 9.18 -16.47
C VAL A 503 -16.73 10.48 -16.01
N ARG A 504 -17.56 11.12 -16.84
CA ARG A 504 -18.31 12.33 -16.47
C ARG A 504 -19.23 12.13 -15.26
N MET A 505 -19.67 10.90 -15.00
CA MET A 505 -20.42 10.53 -13.79
C MET A 505 -19.61 10.69 -12.50
N TRP A 506 -18.28 10.77 -12.60
CA TRP A 506 -17.32 10.73 -11.49
C TRP A 506 -16.45 11.99 -11.38
N LEU A 507 -16.54 12.91 -12.34
CA LEU A 507 -15.80 14.16 -12.33
C LEU A 507 -16.35 15.12 -11.25
N PRO A 508 -15.50 15.90 -10.54
CA PRO A 508 -15.96 16.90 -9.56
C PRO A 508 -16.93 17.95 -10.12
N ASP A 509 -16.76 18.29 -11.40
CA ASP A 509 -17.65 19.14 -12.20
C ASP A 509 -17.57 18.68 -13.67
N ASN A 510 -18.62 18.95 -14.47
CA ASN A 510 -18.64 18.63 -15.90
C ASN A 510 -17.48 19.26 -16.71
N ARG A 511 -16.89 20.35 -16.21
CA ARG A 511 -15.71 21.03 -16.78
C ARG A 511 -14.46 20.82 -15.91
N SER A 512 -14.33 19.78 -15.10
CA SER A 512 -13.06 19.53 -14.37
C SER A 512 -11.99 18.82 -15.23
N ALA A 513 -12.34 18.23 -16.38
CA ALA A 513 -11.46 17.42 -17.22
C ALA A 513 -11.67 17.60 -18.73
N VAL A 514 -10.60 17.46 -19.52
CA VAL A 514 -10.67 17.34 -20.98
C VAL A 514 -10.80 15.86 -21.34
N VAL A 515 -12.03 15.37 -21.50
CA VAL A 515 -12.28 13.97 -21.89
C VAL A 515 -11.99 13.78 -23.38
N VAL A 516 -11.06 12.88 -23.69
CA VAL A 516 -10.63 12.55 -25.05
C VAL A 516 -11.73 11.81 -25.80
N LYS A 517 -11.87 12.13 -27.10
CA LYS A 517 -12.76 11.44 -28.02
C LYS A 517 -11.92 10.56 -28.95
N PRO A 518 -11.97 9.22 -28.86
CA PRO A 518 -11.09 8.34 -29.62
C PRO A 518 -11.34 8.35 -31.13
N ASN A 519 -12.48 8.89 -31.58
CA ASN A 519 -12.82 9.07 -33.00
C ASN A 519 -12.40 10.44 -33.57
N GLU A 520 -11.77 11.31 -32.77
CA GLU A 520 -11.20 12.58 -33.24
C GLU A 520 -9.65 12.47 -33.33
N PRO A 521 -9.00 13.06 -34.35
CA PRO A 521 -7.56 12.93 -34.52
C PRO A 521 -6.78 13.66 -33.40
N PRO A 522 -5.65 13.14 -32.90
CA PRO A 522 -4.86 13.78 -31.83
C PRO A 522 -4.47 15.23 -32.12
N LYS A 523 -4.28 15.60 -33.40
CA LYS A 523 -4.08 16.98 -33.86
C LYS A 523 -5.17 17.96 -33.38
N LYS A 524 -6.44 17.53 -33.34
CA LYS A 524 -7.56 18.36 -32.86
C LYS A 524 -7.50 18.57 -31.35
N LEU A 525 -7.13 17.54 -30.59
CA LEU A 525 -6.85 17.65 -29.15
C LEU A 525 -5.67 18.61 -28.90
N ALA A 526 -4.56 18.46 -29.62
CA ALA A 526 -3.42 19.35 -29.51
C ALA A 526 -3.75 20.82 -29.82
N GLN A 527 -4.57 21.09 -30.84
CA GLN A 527 -5.08 22.43 -31.14
C GLN A 527 -5.94 22.98 -29.99
N TYR A 528 -6.81 22.16 -29.40
CA TYR A 528 -7.63 22.53 -28.24
C TYR A 528 -6.77 22.87 -27.02
N LEU A 529 -5.81 22.01 -26.66
CA LEU A 529 -4.89 22.23 -25.53
C LEU A 529 -4.00 23.45 -25.75
N LYS A 530 -3.48 23.68 -26.97
CA LYS A 530 -2.74 24.90 -27.33
C LYS A 530 -3.58 26.18 -27.18
N ARG A 531 -4.90 26.10 -27.44
CA ARG A 531 -5.81 27.24 -27.25
C ARG A 531 -6.02 27.54 -25.76
N LEU A 532 -6.23 26.51 -24.94
CA LEU A 532 -6.37 26.65 -23.48
C LEU A 532 -5.06 27.14 -22.84
N ASP A 533 -3.91 26.62 -23.26
CA ASP A 533 -2.59 27.04 -22.74
C ASP A 533 -2.33 28.54 -22.96
N LYS A 534 -2.78 29.08 -24.10
CA LYS A 534 -2.67 30.50 -24.46
C LYS A 534 -3.78 31.41 -23.92
N ASN A 535 -4.89 30.85 -23.42
CA ASN A 535 -6.02 31.62 -22.93
C ASN A 535 -6.33 31.24 -21.48
N ASP A 536 -5.77 32.04 -20.56
CA ASP A 536 -5.91 31.84 -19.12
C ASP A 536 -7.37 31.85 -18.65
N GLY A 537 -8.24 32.67 -19.26
CA GLY A 537 -9.67 32.69 -18.92
C GLY A 537 -10.38 31.38 -19.29
N GLU A 538 -10.07 30.80 -20.45
CA GLU A 538 -10.59 29.48 -20.85
C GLU A 538 -9.99 28.34 -20.03
N TYR A 539 -8.71 28.44 -19.65
CA TYR A 539 -8.08 27.47 -18.75
C TYR A 539 -8.67 27.51 -17.33
N LEU A 540 -8.88 28.70 -16.76
CA LEU A 540 -9.39 28.85 -15.39
C LEU A 540 -10.82 28.31 -15.23
N LYS A 541 -11.64 28.31 -16.29
CA LYS A 541 -12.95 27.64 -16.30
C LYS A 541 -12.87 26.14 -15.98
N TYR A 542 -11.71 25.49 -16.14
CA TYR A 542 -11.50 24.09 -15.73
C TYR A 542 -11.14 23.91 -14.25
N LEU A 543 -10.76 24.99 -13.56
CA LEU A 543 -10.35 25.00 -12.16
C LEU A 543 -11.34 25.77 -11.26
N GLU A 544 -12.44 26.29 -11.81
CA GLU A 544 -13.43 27.09 -11.07
C GLU A 544 -14.00 26.32 -9.86
N TRP A 545 -14.35 25.04 -10.04
CA TRP A 545 -14.78 24.13 -8.97
C TRP A 545 -13.73 24.04 -7.83
N LYS A 546 -12.45 23.93 -8.19
CA LYS A 546 -11.29 23.86 -7.27
C LYS A 546 -11.06 25.18 -6.54
N GLN A 547 -11.30 26.31 -7.19
CA GLN A 547 -11.19 27.66 -6.61
C GLN A 547 -12.31 27.93 -5.61
N LYS A 548 -13.55 27.61 -5.98
CA LYS A 548 -14.74 27.70 -5.11
C LYS A 548 -14.75 26.66 -3.99
N ARG A 549 -13.99 25.56 -4.14
CA ARG A 549 -14.01 24.36 -3.27
C ARG A 549 -15.36 23.64 -3.30
N GLU A 550 -16.09 23.80 -4.39
CA GLU A 550 -17.42 23.24 -4.64
C GLU A 550 -17.31 22.02 -5.57
N ILE A 551 -18.02 20.94 -5.22
CA ILE A 551 -18.13 19.73 -6.04
C ILE A 551 -19.60 19.64 -6.44
N SER A 552 -19.88 19.88 -7.73
CA SER A 552 -21.25 19.98 -8.27
C SER A 552 -21.87 18.63 -8.58
N ASN A 553 -21.04 17.60 -8.76
CA ASN A 553 -21.48 16.27 -9.11
C ASN A 553 -21.96 15.47 -7.88
N MET A 554 -23.29 15.41 -7.73
CA MET A 554 -23.92 14.67 -6.63
C MET A 554 -23.64 13.16 -6.63
N ASN A 555 -23.41 12.51 -7.78
CA ASN A 555 -23.10 11.08 -7.79
C ASN A 555 -21.78 10.79 -7.04
N LEU A 556 -20.75 11.61 -7.29
CA LEU A 556 -19.47 11.53 -6.59
C LEU A 556 -19.60 11.87 -5.09
N VAL A 557 -20.42 12.87 -4.76
CA VAL A 557 -20.66 13.29 -3.37
C VAL A 557 -21.40 12.21 -2.57
N THR A 558 -22.39 11.55 -3.17
CA THR A 558 -23.12 10.45 -2.55
C THR A 558 -22.23 9.22 -2.38
N GLU A 559 -21.56 8.76 -3.44
CA GLU A 559 -20.63 7.62 -3.41
C GLU A 559 -19.58 7.75 -2.28
N LEU A 560 -18.91 8.91 -2.19
CA LEU A 560 -17.87 9.15 -1.18
C LEU A 560 -18.39 9.33 0.25
N LYS A 561 -19.71 9.51 0.44
CA LYS A 561 -20.35 9.58 1.76
C LYS A 561 -20.98 8.25 2.19
N GLU A 562 -21.43 7.45 1.24
CA GLU A 562 -22.19 6.22 1.49
C GLU A 562 -21.34 4.95 1.37
N ARG A 563 -20.16 5.02 0.73
CA ARG A 563 -19.25 3.86 0.67
C ARG A 563 -18.84 3.41 2.09
N PRO A 564 -18.85 2.10 2.39
CA PRO A 564 -18.63 1.59 3.75
C PRO A 564 -17.13 1.41 4.09
N TRP A 565 -16.23 2.14 3.41
CA TRP A 565 -14.78 1.97 3.55
C TRP A 565 -14.00 3.27 3.32
N GLY A 566 -12.88 3.38 4.04
CA GLY A 566 -11.91 4.46 3.93
C GLY A 566 -10.72 4.14 3.03
N VAL A 567 -9.95 5.17 2.68
CA VAL A 567 -8.68 5.05 1.96
C VAL A 567 -7.69 5.96 2.69
N GLN A 568 -6.64 5.37 3.27
CA GLN A 568 -5.69 6.05 4.18
C GLN A 568 -6.35 6.70 5.42
N ASP A 569 -7.57 6.27 5.78
CA ASP A 569 -8.26 6.66 7.00
C ASP A 569 -8.07 5.57 8.07
N ILE A 570 -7.61 5.96 9.26
CA ILE A 570 -7.37 5.05 10.39
C ILE A 570 -8.67 4.83 11.21
N GLY A 571 -9.66 5.71 11.04
CA GLY A 571 -10.97 5.64 11.71
C GLY A 571 -12.05 4.88 10.93
N GLN A 572 -11.72 4.30 9.77
CA GLN A 572 -12.65 3.56 8.92
C GLN A 572 -12.04 2.22 8.48
N ASP A 573 -12.89 1.23 8.24
CA ASP A 573 -12.50 -0.06 7.67
C ASP A 573 -11.87 0.13 6.28
N SER A 574 -10.88 -0.69 5.94
CA SER A 574 -10.36 -0.72 4.58
C SER A 574 -11.38 -1.34 3.62
N PHE A 575 -11.22 -1.10 2.32
CA PHE A 575 -12.07 -1.77 1.31
C PHE A 575 -11.91 -3.31 1.30
N ILE A 576 -10.81 -3.84 1.86
CA ILE A 576 -10.62 -5.29 2.06
C ILE A 576 -11.44 -5.76 3.26
N ASP A 577 -11.39 -5.05 4.40
CA ASP A 577 -12.19 -5.36 5.59
C ASP A 577 -13.69 -5.25 5.30
N ALA A 578 -14.12 -4.22 4.57
CA ALA A 578 -15.51 -4.07 4.13
C ALA A 578 -15.96 -5.21 3.20
N PHE A 579 -15.06 -5.74 2.36
CA PHE A 579 -15.36 -6.92 1.53
C PHE A 579 -15.45 -8.20 2.37
N GLU A 580 -14.48 -8.45 3.24
CA GLU A 580 -14.47 -9.54 4.22
C GLU A 580 -15.77 -9.54 5.05
N CYS A 581 -16.16 -8.37 5.57
CA CYS A 581 -17.36 -8.21 6.38
C CYS A 581 -18.66 -8.28 5.58
N MET A 582 -18.71 -7.81 4.33
CA MET A 582 -19.87 -8.07 3.46
C MET A 582 -20.07 -9.59 3.28
N VAL A 583 -19.01 -10.36 3.05
CA VAL A 583 -19.12 -11.83 2.90
C VAL A 583 -19.52 -12.48 4.23
N CYS A 584 -18.89 -12.11 5.35
CA CYS A 584 -19.23 -12.61 6.67
C CYS A 584 -20.70 -12.37 7.04
N ASN A 585 -21.19 -11.15 6.84
CA ASN A 585 -22.59 -10.79 7.11
C ASN A 585 -23.58 -11.59 6.24
N ARG A 586 -23.24 -11.87 4.97
CA ARG A 586 -24.07 -12.70 4.07
C ARG A 586 -24.03 -14.19 4.41
N VAL A 587 -22.89 -14.69 4.91
CA VAL A 587 -22.78 -16.05 5.47
C VAL A 587 -23.70 -16.18 6.69
N TRP A 588 -23.62 -15.25 7.64
CA TRP A 588 -24.50 -15.23 8.82
C TRP A 588 -25.98 -15.01 8.47
N GLU A 589 -26.33 -14.18 7.47
CA GLU A 589 -27.72 -14.08 6.98
C GLU A 589 -28.25 -15.47 6.57
N ASN A 590 -27.43 -16.29 5.90
CA ASN A 590 -27.84 -17.64 5.51
C ASN A 590 -27.89 -18.65 6.66
N ILE A 591 -27.00 -18.56 7.65
CA ILE A 591 -27.04 -19.40 8.86
C ILE A 591 -28.36 -19.13 9.63
N HIS A 592 -28.63 -17.87 9.96
CA HIS A 592 -29.87 -17.47 10.66
C HIS A 592 -31.15 -17.83 9.89
N ARG A 593 -31.11 -17.88 8.55
CA ARG A 593 -32.23 -18.35 7.73
C ARG A 593 -32.41 -19.86 7.84
N GLN A 594 -31.33 -20.64 7.80
CA GLN A 594 -31.37 -22.10 7.95
C GLN A 594 -31.89 -22.53 9.33
N GLU A 595 -31.45 -21.85 10.41
CA GLU A 595 -31.98 -22.05 11.77
C GLU A 595 -33.49 -21.83 11.85
N LYS A 596 -34.00 -20.80 11.15
CA LYS A 596 -35.43 -20.48 11.01
C LYS A 596 -36.16 -21.37 9.97
N LYS A 597 -35.50 -22.40 9.42
CA LYS A 597 -36.00 -23.29 8.36
C LYS A 597 -36.45 -22.54 7.08
N LEU A 598 -35.87 -21.37 6.82
CA LEU A 598 -36.08 -20.58 5.62
C LEU A 598 -35.05 -20.95 4.54
N PRO A 599 -35.40 -20.88 3.24
CA PRO A 599 -34.45 -21.13 2.16
C PRO A 599 -33.30 -20.11 2.20
N SER A 600 -32.08 -20.60 2.02
CA SER A 600 -30.88 -19.76 1.89
C SER A 600 -31.02 -18.81 0.70
N LYS A 601 -30.57 -17.57 0.91
CA LYS A 601 -30.50 -16.53 -0.11
C LYS A 601 -29.27 -16.79 -0.98
N VAL A 602 -29.48 -16.73 -2.30
CA VAL A 602 -28.42 -16.90 -3.29
C VAL A 602 -28.10 -15.54 -3.89
N TRP A 603 -26.87 -15.09 -3.69
CA TRP A 603 -26.29 -13.99 -4.45
C TRP A 603 -25.55 -14.57 -5.64
N ARG A 604 -25.53 -13.83 -6.75
CA ARG A 604 -24.84 -14.19 -7.99
C ARG A 604 -24.32 -12.91 -8.62
N ALA A 605 -23.07 -12.92 -9.07
CA ALA A 605 -22.53 -11.82 -9.85
C ALA A 605 -23.08 -11.85 -11.28
N GLU A 606 -23.35 -10.67 -11.83
CA GLU A 606 -23.73 -10.50 -13.22
C GLU A 606 -22.52 -10.14 -14.09
N GLU A 607 -22.64 -10.29 -15.42
CA GLU A 607 -21.65 -9.75 -16.37
C GLU A 607 -21.34 -8.27 -16.11
N SER A 608 -22.37 -7.51 -15.72
CA SER A 608 -22.29 -6.08 -15.44
C SER A 608 -21.41 -5.74 -14.22
N HIS A 609 -21.05 -6.73 -13.39
CA HIS A 609 -20.16 -6.55 -12.24
C HIS A 609 -18.68 -6.49 -12.65
N LEU A 610 -18.29 -7.05 -13.79
CA LEU A 610 -16.91 -6.95 -14.29
C LEU A 610 -16.90 -7.24 -15.80
N THR A 611 -16.88 -6.19 -16.61
CA THR A 611 -16.88 -6.32 -18.08
C THR A 611 -16.06 -5.20 -18.72
N CYS A 612 -15.43 -5.51 -19.85
CA CYS A 612 -14.67 -4.59 -20.67
C CYS A 612 -14.93 -4.90 -22.16
N PRO A 613 -15.12 -3.88 -23.02
CA PRO A 613 -15.18 -4.08 -24.46
C PRO A 613 -13.85 -4.64 -25.00
N PRO A 614 -13.86 -5.28 -26.18
CA PRO A 614 -12.63 -5.73 -26.83
C PRO A 614 -11.64 -4.58 -27.04
N PRO A 615 -10.32 -4.79 -26.82
CA PRO A 615 -9.29 -3.79 -27.10
C PRO A 615 -9.38 -3.24 -28.53
N LYS A 616 -9.22 -1.93 -28.67
CA LYS A 616 -9.24 -1.21 -29.96
C LYS A 616 -7.89 -0.52 -30.17
N LEU A 617 -7.36 -0.66 -31.38
CA LEU A 617 -6.10 -0.04 -31.79
C LEU A 617 -6.36 1.26 -32.56
N PHE A 618 -5.47 2.24 -32.39
CA PHE A 618 -5.46 3.50 -33.13
C PHE A 618 -4.58 3.40 -34.38
N GLU A 619 -5.17 3.48 -35.57
CA GLU A 619 -4.42 3.37 -36.83
C GLU A 619 -3.94 4.76 -37.30
N PHE A 620 -2.72 5.13 -36.90
CA PHE A 620 -2.02 6.34 -37.36
C PHE A 620 -0.82 6.00 -38.27
N ALA A 621 -0.39 6.98 -39.08
CA ALA A 621 0.68 6.79 -40.07
C ALA A 621 2.03 6.36 -39.48
N VAL A 622 2.31 6.73 -38.21
CA VAL A 622 3.53 6.36 -37.47
C VAL A 622 3.19 5.36 -36.35
N SER A 623 2.34 4.37 -36.64
CA SER A 623 2.05 3.27 -35.72
C SER A 623 3.23 2.27 -35.66
N PRO A 624 3.90 2.08 -34.51
CA PRO A 624 4.92 1.04 -34.39
C PRO A 624 4.29 -0.35 -34.53
N SER A 625 4.94 -1.24 -35.29
CA SER A 625 4.57 -2.66 -35.36
C SER A 625 5.17 -3.44 -34.18
N SER A 626 4.81 -3.07 -32.94
CA SER A 626 5.18 -3.88 -31.77
C SER A 626 4.33 -5.16 -31.73
N SER A 627 4.95 -6.31 -31.49
CA SER A 627 4.25 -7.59 -31.39
C SER A 627 3.30 -7.64 -30.18
N LEU A 628 3.66 -6.92 -29.10
CA LEU A 628 2.83 -6.76 -27.91
C LEU A 628 1.52 -6.02 -28.20
N ARG A 629 1.55 -4.97 -29.02
CA ARG A 629 0.35 -4.21 -29.39
C ARG A 629 -0.73 -5.08 -30.06
N GLN A 630 -0.32 -6.00 -30.92
CA GLN A 630 -1.24 -6.92 -31.60
C GLN A 630 -1.75 -8.04 -30.68
N ILE A 631 -1.05 -8.35 -29.58
CA ILE A 631 -1.41 -9.46 -28.69
C ILE A 631 -2.74 -9.22 -27.99
N TRP A 632 -3.09 -7.98 -27.63
CA TRP A 632 -4.25 -7.73 -26.75
C TRP A 632 -5.58 -8.19 -27.33
N ARG A 633 -5.77 -8.05 -28.64
CA ARG A 633 -6.98 -8.54 -29.31
C ARG A 633 -7.01 -10.06 -29.37
N ALA A 634 -5.88 -10.70 -29.65
CA ALA A 634 -5.76 -12.15 -29.64
C ALA A 634 -5.97 -12.72 -28.22
N SER A 635 -5.37 -12.12 -27.19
CA SER A 635 -5.55 -12.46 -25.77
C SER A 635 -7.00 -12.28 -25.33
N TYR A 636 -7.69 -11.23 -25.77
CA TYR A 636 -9.12 -11.06 -25.49
C TYR A 636 -9.96 -12.20 -26.11
N GLU A 637 -9.79 -12.48 -27.39
CA GLU A 637 -10.51 -13.57 -28.07
C GLU A 637 -10.22 -14.95 -27.47
N GLN A 638 -8.94 -15.20 -27.14
CA GLN A 638 -8.48 -16.42 -26.47
C GLN A 638 -9.09 -16.56 -25.07
N SER A 639 -9.08 -15.48 -24.28
CA SER A 639 -9.67 -15.47 -22.93
C SER A 639 -11.18 -15.71 -22.93
N ARG A 640 -11.90 -15.36 -24.02
CA ARG A 640 -13.33 -15.67 -24.17
C ARG A 640 -13.57 -17.18 -24.35
N ARG A 641 -12.70 -17.88 -25.09
CA ARG A 641 -12.72 -19.35 -25.22
C ARG A 641 -12.41 -20.02 -23.87
N GLU A 642 -11.37 -19.53 -23.21
CA GLU A 642 -10.95 -19.98 -21.87
C GLU A 642 -12.05 -19.80 -20.82
N ALA A 643 -12.74 -18.66 -20.84
CA ALA A 643 -13.88 -18.39 -19.97
C ALA A 643 -15.03 -19.38 -20.21
N ARG A 644 -15.40 -19.62 -21.48
CA ARG A 644 -16.44 -20.59 -21.86
C ARG A 644 -16.08 -22.00 -21.36
N ALA A 645 -14.85 -22.46 -21.61
CA ALA A 645 -14.37 -23.76 -21.15
C ALA A 645 -14.37 -23.87 -19.63
N LEU A 646 -13.87 -22.84 -18.91
CA LEU A 646 -13.85 -22.82 -17.45
C LEU A 646 -15.27 -22.88 -16.86
N GLY A 647 -16.20 -22.10 -17.41
CA GLY A 647 -17.61 -22.12 -17.00
C GLY A 647 -18.27 -23.49 -17.21
N LEU A 648 -17.99 -24.16 -18.34
CA LEU A 648 -18.48 -25.52 -18.60
C LEU A 648 -17.88 -26.54 -17.62
N MET A 649 -16.57 -26.48 -17.37
CA MET A 649 -15.89 -27.40 -16.45
C MET A 649 -16.36 -27.24 -15.01
N LEU A 650 -16.53 -26.00 -14.53
CA LEU A 650 -16.96 -25.74 -13.16
C LEU A 650 -18.42 -26.11 -12.91
N ARG A 651 -19.29 -26.05 -13.93
CA ARG A 651 -20.64 -26.63 -13.87
C ARG A 651 -20.64 -28.16 -13.67
N ARG A 652 -19.60 -28.88 -14.09
CA ARG A 652 -19.43 -30.32 -13.80
C ARG A 652 -19.02 -30.59 -12.33
N ASN A 653 -18.55 -29.56 -11.62
CA ASN A 653 -18.16 -29.57 -10.21
C ASN A 653 -17.20 -30.72 -9.81
N ARG A 654 -16.17 -30.95 -10.63
CA ARG A 654 -15.14 -31.99 -10.42
C ARG A 654 -13.77 -31.43 -10.73
N ASN A 655 -12.74 -31.98 -10.09
CA ASN A 655 -11.35 -31.66 -10.41
C ASN A 655 -11.06 -32.00 -11.88
N PHE A 656 -10.32 -31.12 -12.55
CA PHE A 656 -9.84 -31.29 -13.92
C PHE A 656 -8.36 -30.95 -13.99
N THR A 657 -7.64 -31.56 -14.93
CA THR A 657 -6.23 -31.24 -15.17
C THR A 657 -6.10 -30.07 -16.15
N VAL A 658 -4.96 -29.39 -16.12
CA VAL A 658 -4.60 -28.34 -17.09
C VAL A 658 -4.75 -28.84 -18.54
N THR A 659 -4.34 -30.09 -18.81
CA THR A 659 -4.51 -30.73 -20.13
C THR A 659 -5.97 -30.92 -20.54
N GLN A 660 -6.85 -31.28 -19.59
CA GLN A 660 -8.29 -31.38 -19.86
C GLN A 660 -8.90 -30.00 -20.12
N PHE A 661 -8.48 -28.98 -19.36
CA PHE A 661 -8.90 -27.59 -19.59
C PHE A 661 -8.55 -27.12 -20.99
N TRP A 662 -7.27 -27.22 -21.39
CA TRP A 662 -6.85 -26.80 -22.73
C TRP A 662 -7.54 -27.59 -23.84
N ARG A 663 -7.84 -28.88 -23.64
CA ARG A 663 -8.65 -29.65 -24.59
C ARG A 663 -10.04 -29.02 -24.78
N GLU A 664 -10.73 -28.65 -23.71
CA GLU A 664 -12.04 -28.00 -23.76
C GLU A 664 -11.98 -26.58 -24.38
N VAL A 665 -10.87 -25.85 -24.19
CA VAL A 665 -10.64 -24.52 -24.81
C VAL A 665 -10.52 -24.59 -26.34
N PHE A 666 -10.03 -25.72 -26.86
CA PHE A 666 -9.86 -25.97 -28.29
C PHE A 666 -10.87 -27.00 -28.85
N THR A 667 -11.96 -27.26 -28.13
CA THR A 667 -13.14 -27.94 -28.71
C THR A 667 -13.97 -26.89 -29.46
N ASP A 668 -14.29 -27.17 -30.73
CA ASP A 668 -15.04 -26.27 -31.63
C ASP A 668 -16.47 -25.94 -31.14
#